data_AF-A0A2X3F278-F1
#
_entry.id   AF-A0A2X3F278-F1
#
_cell.length_a   1.000
_cell.length_b   1.000
_cell.length_c   1.000
_cell.angle_alpha   90.00
_cell.angle_beta   90.00
_cell.angle_gamma   90.00
#
_symmetry.space_group_name_H-M   'P 1'
#
loop_
_entity.id
_entity.type
_entity.pdbx_description
1 polymer ?
#
loop_
_entity_poly.entity_id
_entity_poly.type
_entity_poly.pdbx_seq_one_letter_code
_entity_poly.pdbx_strand_id
1 'polypeptide(L)'
;MKLLLAPKTTEGRYLSVVFILFLLLAAMTFIVWKHPDMAGLEGDSQQQNYWLIGGCCITGCIFIMLVMLLWTARSAGKKEFEALLDVTRGDDNKRKDESENISVSPAVVMCARIRDHLRTRIGIHWRRKVRLLLVTGDEAAIEQLVPGLRQQHWLEGNRTVLIYGGSLASEPDREKYIALRKLRRGRPLDGIVRVMPSSLTLTPQISESDLRGLEKISELLGYAAPVWLWKLCDSEWPQADRAVQAVGVSFPLRATEEDVARQLAQMLPTLREQGMHQIAADTRHDFLLRLGQQLIDGEIAQWRRQLAPWLTASRQRLALRGLMFSLPEPRTVDPYQETDTSPAGQPHLLTLPVTWQGIVDDCRRLRGHHVGMAWERGLACGLLAILGLWAAGLLLSFALNYSHIASVAGKARDLMAHPSVSDYQLTALHALRNEAGRLVHDGQKGAPWYRRFGLDHHQQLLNAVLPWYGVANHRLIRDPANAALQQALSALVNSAPNSDQRARLAKPGYDQLKAWLMMARPDKADGAFFALTMKTVQPTRMGISTGLWQSLAPDLWAFYLSLLPERPEWKIIPDAQRVSQSRQVLLQQLGRRNAESTLYENMLKSVRRNFADVSLEDMTSGTDARRLFTTDEVVPGMFTRQAWEGGIQQAIDKAASSRREEIDWVLSDSRKTVSTDLSPEALKARLTRRYFTDFAGSWLNFLNSLRLNPATNIADVTDQLTLISDVRQSPLIALMNTLAWQGQAGQQREGLSDSLIKSAKDLVGGKDKPVIDQSAAGPQGASG
;
A
#
# COMPACT_ATOMS: atom_id res chain seq x y z
N MET A 1 4.44 20.67 15.46
CA MET A 1 3.19 20.41 14.71
C MET A 1 3.01 21.55 13.70
N LYS A 2 3.45 21.35 12.45
CA LYS A 2 3.28 22.31 11.33
C LYS A 2 2.30 21.68 10.34
N LEU A 3 1.13 22.29 10.14
CA LEU A 3 0.16 21.85 9.13
C LEU A 3 0.74 22.06 7.72
N LEU A 4 1.18 20.96 7.11
CA LEU A 4 1.63 20.85 5.72
C LEU A 4 0.43 20.76 4.78
N LEU A 5 -0.29 21.87 4.55
CA LEU A 5 -1.32 21.93 3.48
C LEU A 5 -1.76 23.36 3.11
N ALA A 6 -0.89 24.37 3.24
CA ALA A 6 -1.18 25.70 2.71
C ALA A 6 -0.64 25.85 1.27
N PRO A 7 -1.51 26.00 0.25
CA PRO A 7 -1.05 26.25 -1.12
C PRO A 7 -0.32 27.60 -1.22
N LYS A 8 0.78 27.62 -1.98
CA LYS A 8 1.68 28.79 -2.12
C LYS A 8 1.12 29.93 -2.97
N THR A 9 0.08 29.69 -3.78
CA THR A 9 -0.56 30.70 -4.64
C THR A 9 -1.74 31.36 -3.93
N THR A 10 -1.95 32.66 -4.18
CA THR A 10 -3.07 33.45 -3.63
C THR A 10 -4.42 32.80 -3.95
N GLU A 11 -4.60 32.30 -5.17
CA GLU A 11 -5.81 31.56 -5.60
C GLU A 11 -6.04 30.27 -4.81
N GLY A 12 -4.98 29.51 -4.51
CA GLY A 12 -5.08 28.30 -3.69
C GLY A 12 -5.50 28.59 -2.26
N ARG A 13 -5.10 29.73 -1.68
CA ARG A 13 -5.52 30.14 -0.33
C ARG A 13 -7.01 30.46 -0.29
N TYR A 14 -7.54 31.16 -1.29
CA TYR A 14 -8.99 31.39 -1.41
C TYR A 14 -9.76 30.08 -1.57
N LEU A 15 -9.25 29.14 -2.36
CA LEU A 15 -9.88 27.82 -2.55
C LEU A 15 -9.89 27.02 -1.24
N SER A 16 -8.80 27.06 -0.47
CA SER A 16 -8.73 26.42 0.85
C SER A 16 -9.71 27.03 1.84
N VAL A 17 -9.86 28.37 1.87
CA VAL A 17 -10.82 29.06 2.74
C VAL A 17 -12.26 28.71 2.37
N VAL A 18 -12.61 28.77 1.08
CA VAL A 18 -13.96 28.42 0.59
C VAL A 18 -14.29 26.94 0.85
N PHE A 19 -13.29 26.06 0.72
CA PHE A 19 -13.45 24.64 1.03
C PHE A 19 -13.66 24.37 2.53
N ILE A 20 -12.91 25.06 3.40
CA ILE A 20 -13.10 24.97 4.86
C ILE A 20 -14.50 25.50 5.24
N LEU A 21 -14.93 26.62 4.66
CA LEU A 21 -16.26 27.17 4.88
C LEU A 21 -17.36 26.18 4.45
N PHE A 22 -17.18 25.52 3.29
CA PHE A 22 -18.08 24.47 2.82
C PHE A 22 -18.18 23.30 3.81
N LEU A 23 -17.04 22.81 4.31
CA LEU A 23 -17.00 21.71 5.29
C LEU A 23 -17.69 22.08 6.60
N LEU A 24 -17.49 23.31 7.10
CA LEU A 24 -18.15 23.78 8.31
C LEU A 24 -19.67 23.89 8.14
N LEU A 25 -20.13 24.44 7.01
CA LEU A 25 -21.56 24.53 6.71
C LEU A 25 -22.21 23.17 6.49
N ALA A 26 -21.53 22.24 5.80
CA ALA A 26 -21.99 20.87 5.63
C ALA A 26 -22.09 20.13 6.98
N ALA A 27 -21.12 20.31 7.87
CA ALA A 27 -21.15 19.77 9.22
C ALA A 27 -22.30 20.36 10.05
N MET A 28 -22.53 21.67 9.99
CA MET A 28 -23.66 22.33 10.66
C MET A 28 -25.01 21.80 10.15
N THR A 29 -25.19 21.66 8.84
CA THR A 29 -26.43 21.08 8.28
C THR A 29 -26.64 19.64 8.68
N PHE A 30 -25.55 18.87 8.82
CA PHE A 30 -25.60 17.48 9.26
C PHE A 30 -25.94 17.35 10.75
N ILE A 31 -25.42 18.25 11.60
CA ILE A 31 -25.76 18.30 13.03
C ILE A 31 -27.24 18.62 13.20
N VAL A 32 -27.77 19.62 12.48
CA VAL A 32 -29.20 19.97 12.51
C VAL A 32 -30.08 18.81 12.01
N TRP A 33 -29.60 17.98 11.08
CA TRP A 33 -30.33 16.81 10.58
C TRP A 33 -30.37 15.65 11.58
N LYS A 34 -29.24 15.33 12.21
CA LYS A 34 -29.07 14.09 13.00
C LYS A 34 -29.23 14.28 14.51
N HIS A 35 -28.90 15.47 15.02
CA HIS A 35 -28.90 15.81 16.45
C HIS A 35 -29.49 17.22 16.67
N PRO A 36 -30.80 17.41 16.42
CA PRO A 36 -31.45 18.73 16.58
C PRO A 36 -31.32 19.27 18.02
N ASP A 37 -31.27 18.38 19.00
CA ASP A 37 -31.11 18.69 20.42
C ASP A 37 -29.80 19.43 20.73
N MET A 38 -28.70 19.13 20.01
CA MET A 38 -27.43 19.84 20.17
C MET A 38 -27.47 21.27 19.61
N ALA A 39 -28.37 21.52 18.67
CA ALA A 39 -28.60 22.84 18.08
C ALA A 39 -29.69 23.63 18.83
N GLY A 40 -30.24 23.09 19.93
CA GLY A 40 -31.32 23.71 20.71
C GLY A 40 -32.68 23.69 20.00
N LEU A 41 -32.88 22.78 19.04
CA LEU A 41 -34.12 22.64 18.26
C LEU A 41 -34.86 21.38 18.69
N GLU A 42 -36.18 21.44 18.84
CA GLU A 42 -37.02 20.26 19.01
C GLU A 42 -37.12 19.48 17.69
N GLY A 43 -36.88 18.17 17.76
CA GLY A 43 -36.97 17.27 16.62
C GLY A 43 -38.37 17.28 15.99
N ASP A 44 -38.42 17.35 14.66
CA ASP A 44 -39.63 17.40 13.82
C ASP A 44 -40.43 18.73 13.88
N SER A 45 -39.81 19.80 14.39
CA SER A 45 -40.40 21.15 14.34
C SER A 45 -40.31 21.78 12.94
N GLN A 46 -41.28 22.65 12.59
CA GLN A 46 -41.22 23.42 11.33
C GLN A 46 -39.93 24.26 11.21
N GLN A 47 -39.38 24.72 12.33
CA GLN A 47 -38.13 25.47 12.35
C GLN A 47 -36.93 24.61 11.92
N GLN A 48 -36.85 23.34 12.34
CA GLN A 48 -35.80 22.42 11.89
C GLN A 48 -35.83 22.22 10.37
N ASN A 49 -37.03 22.11 9.77
CA ASN A 49 -37.18 21.98 8.33
C ASN A 49 -36.75 23.25 7.56
N TYR A 50 -37.06 24.46 8.06
CA TYR A 50 -36.56 25.70 7.46
C TYR A 50 -35.04 25.82 7.54
N TRP A 51 -34.43 25.43 8.67
CA TRP A 51 -32.97 25.40 8.83
C TRP A 51 -32.29 24.37 7.93
N LEU A 52 -32.90 23.19 7.73
CA LEU A 52 -32.42 22.18 6.78
C LEU A 52 -32.48 22.66 5.33
N ILE A 53 -33.61 23.26 4.91
CA ILE A 53 -33.77 23.78 3.55
C ILE A 53 -32.79 24.93 3.31
N GLY A 54 -32.73 25.91 4.21
CA GLY A 54 -31.80 27.04 4.11
C GLY A 54 -30.34 26.59 4.10
N GLY A 55 -29.98 25.65 4.97
CA GLY A 55 -28.64 25.06 5.01
C GLY A 55 -28.27 24.31 3.74
N CYS A 56 -29.17 23.50 3.18
CA CYS A 56 -28.98 22.82 1.91
C CYS A 56 -28.81 23.80 0.74
N CYS A 57 -29.56 24.90 0.72
CA CYS A 57 -29.41 25.93 -0.31
C CYS A 57 -28.05 26.65 -0.21
N ILE A 58 -27.63 27.05 0.99
CA ILE A 58 -26.36 27.77 1.21
C ILE A 58 -25.16 26.87 0.90
N THR A 59 -25.18 25.61 1.35
CA THR A 59 -24.14 24.62 1.02
C THR A 59 -24.08 24.36 -0.49
N GLY A 60 -25.24 24.28 -1.16
CA GLY A 60 -25.34 24.18 -2.62
C GLY A 60 -24.72 25.37 -3.36
N CYS A 61 -25.00 26.60 -2.93
CA CYS A 61 -24.41 27.81 -3.53
C CYS A 61 -22.88 27.85 -3.37
N ILE A 62 -22.36 27.48 -2.20
CA ILE A 62 -20.92 27.44 -1.95
C ILE A 62 -20.24 26.33 -2.77
N PHE A 63 -20.90 25.18 -2.95
CA PHE A 63 -20.40 24.12 -3.82
C PHE A 63 -20.28 24.58 -5.28
N ILE A 64 -21.27 25.31 -5.79
CA ILE A 64 -21.23 25.89 -7.14
C ILE A 64 -20.07 26.90 -7.27
N MET A 65 -19.87 27.76 -6.26
CA MET A 65 -18.72 28.67 -6.22
C MET A 65 -17.38 27.92 -6.19
N LEU A 66 -17.26 26.85 -5.41
CA LEU A 66 -16.06 26.01 -5.35
C LEU A 66 -15.73 25.39 -6.72
N VAL A 67 -16.75 24.88 -7.42
CA VAL A 67 -16.59 24.31 -8.78
C VAL A 67 -16.17 25.39 -9.78
N MET A 68 -16.75 26.59 -9.73
CA MET A 68 -16.34 27.73 -10.55
C MET A 68 -14.89 28.13 -10.27
N LEU A 69 -14.49 28.25 -9.00
CA LEU A 69 -13.12 28.58 -8.59
C LEU A 69 -12.10 27.51 -9.01
N LEU A 70 -12.45 26.22 -8.92
CA LEU A 70 -11.61 25.13 -9.43
C LEU A 70 -11.44 25.21 -10.95
N TRP A 71 -12.50 25.58 -11.66
CA TRP A 71 -12.45 25.72 -13.11
C TRP A 71 -11.59 26.94 -13.52
N THR A 72 -11.74 28.08 -12.86
CA THR A 72 -10.92 29.28 -13.12
C THR A 72 -9.46 29.02 -12.79
N ALA A 73 -9.15 28.45 -11.61
CA ALA A 73 -7.77 28.13 -11.20
C ALA A 73 -7.11 27.11 -12.15
N ARG A 74 -7.86 26.10 -12.61
CA ARG A 74 -7.34 25.14 -13.61
C ARG A 74 -7.10 25.80 -14.97
N SER A 75 -7.95 26.76 -15.36
CA SER A 75 -7.78 27.49 -16.61
C SER A 75 -6.63 28.50 -16.56
N ALA A 76 -6.43 29.18 -15.42
CA ALA A 76 -5.35 30.11 -15.17
C ALA A 76 -4.01 29.38 -15.07
N GLY A 77 -3.94 28.31 -14.28
CA GLY A 77 -2.75 27.47 -14.17
C GLY A 77 -2.35 26.80 -15.50
N LYS A 78 -3.32 26.51 -16.39
CA LYS A 78 -3.01 26.04 -17.75
C LYS A 78 -2.36 27.15 -18.60
N LYS A 79 -2.85 28.39 -18.52
CA LYS A 79 -2.28 29.54 -19.24
C LYS A 79 -0.89 29.91 -18.70
N GLU A 80 -0.70 29.88 -17.38
CA GLU A 80 0.60 30.11 -16.75
C GLU A 80 1.60 29.00 -17.07
N PHE A 81 1.17 27.73 -17.12
CA PHE A 81 2.02 26.62 -17.52
C PHE A 81 2.41 26.69 -19.01
N GLU A 82 1.49 27.08 -19.88
CA GLU A 82 1.79 27.35 -21.31
C GLU A 82 2.76 28.55 -21.45
N ALA A 83 2.59 29.62 -20.66
CA ALA A 83 3.50 30.76 -20.65
C ALA A 83 4.88 30.44 -20.03
N LEU A 84 4.94 29.60 -18.99
CA LEU A 84 6.18 29.10 -18.39
C LEU A 84 6.93 28.17 -19.36
N LEU A 85 6.21 27.40 -20.18
CA LEU A 85 6.80 26.60 -21.27
C LEU A 85 7.41 27.48 -22.36
N ASP A 86 6.80 28.63 -22.67
CA ASP A 86 7.35 29.61 -23.61
C ASP A 86 8.57 30.36 -23.02
N VAL A 87 8.55 30.67 -21.72
CA VAL A 87 9.67 31.37 -21.03
C VAL A 87 10.85 30.43 -20.73
N THR A 88 10.61 29.17 -20.39
CA THR A 88 11.69 28.17 -20.23
C THR A 88 12.32 27.74 -21.55
N ARG A 89 11.74 28.14 -22.68
CA ARG A 89 12.31 27.99 -24.03
C ARG A 89 13.15 29.19 -24.50
N GLY A 90 13.46 30.16 -23.63
CA GLY A 90 14.36 31.27 -23.97
C GLY A 90 15.62 31.30 -23.11
N ASP A 91 16.76 30.83 -23.66
CA ASP A 91 17.97 31.65 -23.90
C ASP A 91 19.08 30.89 -24.68
N ASP A 92 18.99 29.56 -24.85
CA ASP A 92 19.98 28.83 -25.66
C ASP A 92 19.60 28.79 -27.14
N ASN A 93 19.92 29.89 -27.81
CA ASN A 93 19.80 30.05 -29.24
C ASN A 93 20.90 29.22 -29.96
N LYS A 94 20.66 27.92 -30.17
CA LYS A 94 21.31 27.23 -31.29
C LYS A 94 20.50 27.53 -32.54
N ARG A 95 21.18 28.19 -33.49
CA ARG A 95 20.70 28.50 -34.83
C ARG A 95 19.84 27.35 -35.34
N LYS A 96 18.65 27.75 -35.76
CA LYS A 96 17.66 27.02 -36.55
C LYS A 96 18.38 26.26 -37.68
N ASP A 97 18.78 25.01 -37.42
CA ASP A 97 18.88 24.03 -38.48
C ASP A 97 17.44 23.73 -38.89
N GLU A 98 17.15 24.11 -40.13
CA GLU A 98 15.88 24.01 -40.85
C GLU A 98 15.38 22.57 -41.07
N SER A 99 15.79 21.59 -40.25
CA SER A 99 15.50 20.18 -40.48
C SER A 99 15.00 19.46 -39.23
N GLU A 100 13.89 19.95 -38.68
CA GLU A 100 12.78 19.10 -38.26
C GLU A 100 11.52 19.97 -38.17
N ASN A 101 11.12 20.52 -39.33
CA ASN A 101 9.70 20.59 -39.60
C ASN A 101 9.17 19.17 -39.34
N ILE A 102 8.56 18.92 -38.18
CA ILE A 102 7.47 17.94 -38.13
C ILE A 102 6.56 18.47 -39.23
N SER A 103 6.65 17.88 -40.42
CA SER A 103 5.83 18.23 -41.57
C SER A 103 4.42 18.04 -41.08
N VAL A 104 3.80 19.12 -40.58
CA VAL A 104 2.46 19.04 -40.03
C VAL A 104 1.64 18.59 -41.21
N SER A 105 1.20 17.33 -41.13
CA SER A 105 0.52 16.67 -42.22
C SER A 105 -0.52 17.64 -42.80
N PRO A 106 -0.57 17.84 -44.12
CA PRO A 106 -1.52 18.76 -44.74
C PRO A 106 -2.96 18.48 -44.29
N ALA A 107 -3.26 17.24 -43.92
CA ALA A 107 -4.56 16.84 -43.37
C ALA A 107 -4.85 17.35 -41.94
N VAL A 108 -3.83 17.49 -41.09
CA VAL A 108 -3.97 18.08 -39.75
C VAL A 108 -4.21 19.59 -39.86
N VAL A 109 -3.51 20.26 -40.77
CA VAL A 109 -3.71 21.69 -41.09
C VAL A 109 -5.12 21.92 -41.64
N MET A 110 -5.58 21.07 -42.57
CA MET A 110 -6.94 21.11 -43.10
C MET A 110 -8.00 20.99 -41.98
N CYS A 111 -7.88 20.00 -41.09
CA CYS A 111 -8.83 19.82 -39.99
C CYS A 111 -8.81 21.01 -39.00
N ALA A 112 -7.65 21.62 -38.77
CA ALA A 112 -7.54 22.84 -37.97
C ALA A 112 -8.26 24.02 -38.63
N ARG A 113 -8.05 24.23 -39.94
CA ARG A 113 -8.76 25.26 -40.73
C ARG A 113 -10.28 25.08 -40.69
N ILE A 114 -10.77 23.84 -40.89
CA ILE A 114 -12.21 23.53 -40.78
C ILE A 114 -12.73 23.90 -39.38
N ARG A 115 -12.01 23.50 -38.32
CA ARG A 115 -12.42 23.80 -36.95
C ARG A 115 -12.50 25.31 -36.69
N ASP A 116 -11.55 26.08 -37.18
CA ASP A 116 -11.47 27.51 -36.92
C ASP A 116 -12.50 28.28 -37.77
N HIS A 117 -12.73 27.87 -39.01
CA HIS A 117 -13.81 28.36 -39.87
C HIS A 117 -15.20 28.10 -39.27
N LEU A 118 -15.47 26.88 -38.78
CA LEU A 118 -16.76 26.55 -38.17
C LEU A 118 -16.97 27.24 -36.82
N ARG A 119 -15.89 27.49 -36.06
CA ARG A 119 -15.97 28.27 -34.80
C ARG A 119 -16.31 29.73 -35.05
N THR A 120 -15.70 30.35 -36.05
CA THR A 120 -15.94 31.76 -36.39
C THR A 120 -17.36 31.96 -36.95
N ARG A 121 -17.83 31.06 -37.83
CA ARG A 121 -19.15 31.21 -38.47
C ARG A 121 -20.33 30.75 -37.62
N ILE A 122 -20.20 29.67 -36.84
CA ILE A 122 -21.33 29.01 -36.15
C ILE A 122 -21.21 29.07 -34.62
N GLY A 123 -20.02 29.42 -34.10
CA GLY A 123 -19.73 29.57 -32.68
C GLY A 123 -19.22 28.29 -31.99
N ILE A 124 -19.01 28.35 -30.68
CA ILE A 124 -18.38 27.29 -29.86
C ILE A 124 -19.13 25.94 -29.94
N HIS A 125 -20.45 25.98 -30.19
CA HIS A 125 -21.31 24.80 -30.27
C HIS A 125 -21.44 24.20 -31.68
N TRP A 126 -20.61 24.60 -32.65
CA TRP A 126 -20.67 24.12 -34.04
C TRP A 126 -20.68 22.59 -34.15
N ARG A 127 -19.97 21.88 -33.27
CA ARG A 127 -19.89 20.41 -33.24
C ARG A 127 -21.25 19.71 -33.16
N ARG A 128 -22.27 20.36 -32.59
CA ARG A 128 -23.64 19.81 -32.51
C ARG A 128 -24.56 20.30 -33.63
N LYS A 129 -24.19 21.40 -34.30
CA LYS A 129 -25.03 22.09 -35.29
C LYS A 129 -24.64 21.80 -36.75
N VAL A 130 -23.39 21.37 -36.96
CA VAL A 130 -22.81 21.08 -38.27
C VAL A 130 -22.83 19.59 -38.55
N ARG A 131 -23.14 19.24 -39.79
CA ARG A 131 -23.09 17.89 -40.33
C ARG A 131 -21.79 17.70 -41.11
N LEU A 132 -21.05 16.64 -40.86
CA LEU A 132 -19.81 16.31 -41.57
C LEU A 132 -20.05 15.09 -42.47
N LEU A 133 -20.00 15.28 -43.78
CA LEU A 133 -20.14 14.22 -44.77
C LEU A 133 -18.82 14.01 -45.52
N LEU A 134 -18.42 12.76 -45.65
CA LEU A 134 -17.25 12.38 -46.44
C LEU A 134 -17.71 11.90 -47.82
N VAL A 135 -17.19 12.50 -48.90
CA VAL A 135 -17.54 12.12 -50.28
C VAL A 135 -16.41 11.29 -50.87
N THR A 136 -16.69 10.03 -51.20
CA THR A 136 -15.72 9.09 -51.76
C THR A 136 -16.15 8.61 -53.14
N GLY A 137 -15.20 8.26 -53.99
CA GLY A 137 -15.47 7.73 -55.32
C GLY A 137 -14.43 8.09 -56.36
N ASP A 138 -14.78 7.88 -57.62
CA ASP A 138 -13.91 8.23 -58.74
C ASP A 138 -13.80 9.76 -58.87
N GLU A 139 -12.61 10.25 -59.20
CA GLU A 139 -12.29 11.68 -59.17
C GLU A 139 -13.15 12.45 -60.17
N ALA A 140 -13.36 11.88 -61.36
CA ALA A 140 -14.21 12.48 -62.40
C ALA A 140 -15.69 12.53 -61.96
N ALA A 141 -16.17 11.48 -61.28
CA ALA A 141 -17.54 11.40 -60.80
C ALA A 141 -17.80 12.37 -59.63
N ILE A 142 -16.83 12.55 -58.73
CA ILE A 142 -16.94 13.53 -57.63
C ILE A 142 -17.01 14.95 -58.20
N GLU A 143 -16.16 15.27 -59.19
CA GLU A 143 -16.14 16.61 -59.82
C GLU A 143 -17.43 16.91 -60.59
N GLN A 144 -18.08 15.88 -61.15
CA GLN A 144 -19.41 16.00 -61.77
C GLN A 144 -20.55 16.21 -60.77
N LEU A 145 -20.42 15.71 -59.53
CA LEU A 145 -21.46 15.84 -58.51
C LEU A 145 -21.30 17.09 -57.63
N VAL A 146 -20.06 17.46 -57.30
CA VAL A 146 -19.73 18.62 -56.46
C VAL A 146 -18.47 19.28 -57.05
N PRO A 147 -18.63 20.19 -58.03
CA PRO A 147 -17.49 20.84 -58.66
C PRO A 147 -16.65 21.63 -57.64
N GLY A 148 -15.33 21.57 -57.76
CA GLY A 148 -14.37 22.26 -56.89
C GLY A 148 -14.05 21.57 -55.55
N LEU A 149 -14.75 20.49 -55.18
CA LEU A 149 -14.48 19.76 -53.92
C LEU A 149 -13.08 19.16 -53.88
N ARG A 150 -12.58 18.68 -55.03
CA ARG A 150 -11.23 18.12 -55.16
C ARG A 150 -10.16 19.18 -54.87
N GLN A 151 -10.32 20.36 -55.47
CA GLN A 151 -9.35 21.46 -55.40
C GLN A 151 -9.32 22.10 -54.00
N GLN A 152 -10.48 22.26 -53.37
CA GLN A 152 -10.61 22.94 -52.08
C GLN A 152 -10.54 21.97 -50.87
N HIS A 153 -10.56 20.66 -51.11
CA HIS A 153 -10.61 19.53 -50.16
C HIS A 153 -11.82 19.49 -49.20
N TRP A 154 -12.44 20.63 -48.91
CA TRP A 154 -13.69 20.73 -48.16
C TRP A 154 -14.50 21.93 -48.62
N LEU A 155 -15.82 21.82 -48.50
CA LEU A 155 -16.79 22.84 -48.84
C LEU A 155 -17.90 22.89 -47.78
N GLU A 156 -18.45 24.06 -47.49
CA GLU A 156 -19.51 24.28 -46.49
C GLU A 156 -20.75 24.93 -47.12
N GLY A 157 -21.91 24.29 -46.95
CA GLY A 157 -23.21 24.80 -47.37
C GLY A 157 -24.33 24.34 -46.42
N ASN A 158 -25.27 25.21 -46.04
CA ASN A 158 -26.45 24.86 -45.24
C ASN A 158 -26.16 24.04 -43.96
N ARG A 159 -25.11 24.42 -43.20
CA ARG A 159 -24.62 23.71 -41.99
C ARG A 159 -24.16 22.27 -42.27
N THR A 160 -23.80 21.98 -43.51
CA THR A 160 -23.23 20.71 -43.95
C THR A 160 -21.84 21.00 -44.53
N VAL A 161 -20.85 20.23 -44.08
CA VAL A 161 -19.49 20.29 -44.59
C VAL A 161 -19.22 19.02 -45.36
N LEU A 162 -18.94 19.15 -46.64
CA LEU A 162 -18.49 18.06 -47.51
C LEU A 162 -16.97 18.01 -47.45
N ILE A 163 -16.42 16.82 -47.21
CA ILE A 163 -14.99 16.57 -47.13
C ILE A 163 -14.63 15.59 -48.24
N TYR A 164 -13.64 15.95 -49.06
CA TYR A 164 -13.12 15.06 -50.09
C TYR A 164 -12.49 13.82 -49.44
N GLY A 165 -12.95 12.62 -49.78
CA GLY A 165 -12.47 11.35 -49.26
C GLY A 165 -11.56 10.57 -50.21
N GLY A 166 -11.58 10.90 -51.51
CA GLY A 166 -10.84 10.18 -52.55
C GLY A 166 -11.48 8.84 -52.94
N SER A 167 -10.72 8.03 -53.69
CA SER A 167 -11.18 6.70 -54.13
C SER A 167 -11.12 5.69 -52.99
N LEU A 168 -12.11 4.78 -52.94
CA LEU A 168 -12.13 3.66 -51.99
C LEU A 168 -11.17 2.52 -52.38
N ALA A 169 -10.68 2.50 -53.63
CA ALA A 169 -9.73 1.50 -54.11
C ALA A 169 -8.29 1.77 -53.67
N SER A 170 -7.94 3.03 -53.39
CA SER A 170 -6.63 3.44 -52.86
C SER A 170 -6.55 3.25 -51.34
N GLU A 171 -5.34 3.06 -50.82
CA GLU A 171 -5.15 2.98 -49.37
C GLU A 171 -5.56 4.29 -48.67
N PRO A 172 -6.33 4.22 -47.57
CA PRO A 172 -6.81 5.41 -46.88
C PRO A 172 -5.67 6.12 -46.14
N ASP A 173 -5.58 7.45 -46.34
CA ASP A 173 -4.63 8.30 -45.63
C ASP A 173 -4.87 8.27 -44.10
N ARG A 174 -3.99 7.53 -43.41
CA ARG A 174 -4.05 7.31 -41.97
C ARG A 174 -4.05 8.62 -41.18
N GLU A 175 -3.25 9.59 -41.59
CA GLU A 175 -3.11 10.85 -40.86
C GLU A 175 -4.36 11.70 -40.96
N LYS A 176 -4.97 11.75 -42.16
CA LYS A 176 -6.24 12.43 -42.39
C LYS A 176 -7.39 11.88 -41.57
N TYR A 177 -7.58 10.57 -41.55
CA TYR A 177 -8.69 9.97 -40.79
C TYR A 177 -8.46 10.06 -39.28
N ILE A 178 -7.21 10.01 -38.79
CA ILE A 178 -6.89 10.28 -37.38
C ILE A 178 -7.15 11.77 -37.03
N ALA A 179 -6.84 12.70 -37.93
CA ALA A 179 -7.14 14.12 -37.73
C ALA A 179 -8.66 14.38 -37.68
N LEU A 180 -9.43 13.77 -38.59
CA LEU A 180 -10.89 13.80 -38.59
C LEU A 180 -11.48 13.18 -37.32
N ARG A 181 -10.90 12.09 -36.81
CA ARG A 181 -11.28 11.51 -35.50
C ARG A 181 -11.15 12.51 -34.34
N LYS A 182 -10.12 13.37 -34.37
CA LYS A 182 -9.87 14.38 -33.34
C LYS A 182 -10.73 15.65 -33.49
N LEU A 183 -11.34 15.87 -34.66
CA LEU A 183 -12.13 17.06 -34.98
C LEU A 183 -13.38 17.19 -34.09
N ARG A 184 -14.10 16.06 -33.87
CA ARG A 184 -15.32 15.98 -33.05
C ARG A 184 -15.27 14.78 -32.10
N ARG A 185 -15.53 15.00 -30.80
CA ARG A 185 -15.54 13.93 -29.77
C ARG A 185 -16.80 13.07 -29.93
N GLY A 186 -16.62 11.76 -30.11
CA GLY A 186 -17.68 10.75 -30.11
C GLY A 186 -18.38 10.51 -31.45
N ARG A 187 -18.33 11.43 -32.42
CA ARG A 187 -18.86 11.16 -33.77
C ARG A 187 -18.04 11.94 -34.80
N PRO A 188 -17.06 11.34 -35.45
CA PRO A 188 -16.19 12.08 -36.37
C PRO A 188 -16.91 12.50 -37.66
N LEU A 189 -17.82 11.66 -38.17
CA LEU A 189 -18.61 11.90 -39.38
C LEU A 189 -20.08 11.59 -39.14
N ASP A 190 -20.97 12.25 -39.89
CA ASP A 190 -22.43 12.02 -39.89
C ASP A 190 -22.87 11.10 -41.04
N GLY A 191 -22.02 10.91 -42.06
CA GLY A 191 -22.24 9.95 -43.15
C GLY A 191 -21.09 9.91 -44.15
N ILE A 192 -21.02 8.84 -44.94
CA ILE A 192 -20.10 8.69 -46.08
C ILE A 192 -20.95 8.53 -47.33
N VAL A 193 -20.65 9.30 -48.38
CA VAL A 193 -21.35 9.25 -49.68
C VAL A 193 -20.41 8.71 -50.73
N ARG A 194 -20.72 7.53 -51.26
CA ARG A 194 -19.98 6.87 -52.34
C ARG A 194 -20.60 7.23 -53.68
N VAL A 195 -19.90 8.06 -54.46
CA VAL A 195 -20.31 8.53 -55.79
C VAL A 195 -19.90 7.51 -56.85
N MET A 196 -20.83 7.12 -57.71
CA MET A 196 -20.66 6.14 -58.78
C MET A 196 -20.99 6.80 -60.12
N PRO A 197 -20.08 6.78 -61.11
CA PRO A 197 -20.39 7.29 -62.44
C PRO A 197 -21.45 6.42 -63.13
N SER A 198 -22.08 6.95 -64.16
CA SER A 198 -23.10 6.29 -64.97
C SER A 198 -22.65 4.95 -65.56
N SER A 199 -21.41 4.88 -66.03
CA SER A 199 -20.79 3.67 -66.60
C SER A 199 -20.52 2.55 -65.58
N LEU A 200 -20.47 2.86 -64.28
CA LEU A 200 -20.09 1.89 -63.26
C LEU A 200 -21.26 1.00 -62.84
N THR A 201 -21.13 -0.31 -63.04
CA THR A 201 -22.02 -1.30 -62.41
C THR A 201 -21.33 -1.92 -61.20
N LEU A 202 -22.07 -2.07 -60.09
CA LEU A 202 -21.56 -2.69 -58.86
C LEU A 202 -21.40 -4.19 -59.07
N THR A 203 -20.23 -4.62 -59.56
CA THR A 203 -19.88 -6.04 -59.57
C THR A 203 -19.55 -6.52 -58.14
N PRO A 204 -19.61 -7.83 -57.87
CA PRO A 204 -19.20 -8.37 -56.58
C PRO A 204 -17.78 -7.98 -56.17
N GLN A 205 -16.82 -7.92 -57.12
CA GLN A 205 -15.44 -7.53 -56.81
C GLN A 205 -15.34 -6.05 -56.39
N ILE A 206 -16.04 -5.15 -57.08
CA ILE A 206 -16.04 -3.71 -56.75
C ILE A 206 -16.73 -3.49 -55.41
N SER A 207 -17.85 -4.17 -55.16
CA SER A 207 -18.56 -4.12 -53.88
C SER A 207 -17.67 -4.56 -52.72
N GLU A 208 -16.91 -5.64 -52.90
CA GLU A 208 -16.00 -6.13 -51.86
C GLU A 208 -14.83 -5.17 -51.61
N SER A 209 -14.25 -4.60 -52.68
CA SER A 209 -13.20 -3.58 -52.57
C SER A 209 -13.69 -2.34 -51.82
N ASP A 210 -14.86 -1.81 -52.19
CA ASP A 210 -15.46 -0.65 -51.54
C ASP A 210 -15.77 -0.93 -50.06
N LEU A 211 -16.31 -2.12 -49.73
CA LEU A 211 -16.57 -2.53 -48.36
C LEU A 211 -15.28 -2.64 -47.53
N ARG A 212 -14.22 -3.25 -48.07
CA ARG A 212 -12.90 -3.32 -47.39
C ARG A 212 -12.30 -1.94 -47.17
N GLY A 213 -12.43 -1.03 -48.14
CA GLY A 213 -12.00 0.37 -48.00
C GLY A 213 -12.74 1.09 -46.89
N LEU A 214 -14.06 0.91 -46.81
CA LEU A 214 -14.91 1.48 -45.75
C LEU A 214 -14.62 0.89 -44.37
N GLU A 215 -14.34 -0.41 -44.27
CA GLU A 215 -13.90 -1.06 -43.03
C GLU A 215 -12.61 -0.41 -42.52
N LYS A 216 -11.57 -0.27 -43.36
CA LYS A 216 -10.31 0.41 -43.00
C LYS A 216 -10.54 1.85 -42.56
N ILE A 217 -11.39 2.61 -43.26
CA ILE A 217 -11.75 3.99 -42.86
C ILE A 217 -12.44 3.99 -41.49
N SER A 218 -13.37 3.05 -41.25
CA SER A 218 -14.10 2.95 -39.98
C SER A 218 -13.19 2.61 -38.79
N GLU A 219 -12.17 1.76 -39.00
CA GLU A 219 -11.16 1.41 -38.00
C GLU A 219 -10.28 2.61 -37.64
N LEU A 220 -9.80 3.35 -38.64
CA LEU A 220 -9.02 4.57 -38.43
C LEU A 220 -9.82 5.65 -37.68
N LEU A 221 -11.11 5.79 -38.00
CA LEU A 221 -12.03 6.70 -37.32
C LEU A 221 -12.45 6.20 -35.92
N GLY A 222 -12.35 4.90 -35.63
CA GLY A 222 -12.96 4.26 -34.46
C GLY A 222 -14.50 4.38 -34.45
N TYR A 223 -15.10 4.55 -35.63
CA TYR A 223 -16.51 4.84 -35.82
C TYR A 223 -16.97 4.44 -37.22
N ALA A 224 -17.99 3.59 -37.30
CA ALA A 224 -18.67 3.23 -38.54
C ALA A 224 -19.81 4.21 -38.81
N ALA A 225 -19.55 5.16 -39.71
CA ALA A 225 -20.55 6.10 -40.20
C ALA A 225 -21.52 5.43 -41.19
N PRO A 226 -22.79 5.89 -41.27
CA PRO A 226 -23.74 5.37 -42.25
C PRO A 226 -23.29 5.72 -43.67
N VAL A 227 -23.48 4.77 -44.60
CA VAL A 227 -23.01 4.87 -45.99
C VAL A 227 -24.18 5.09 -46.93
N TRP A 228 -24.05 6.06 -47.84
CA TRP A 228 -24.99 6.35 -48.91
C TRP A 228 -24.33 6.06 -50.25
N LEU A 229 -25.03 5.36 -51.13
CA LEU A 229 -24.61 5.16 -52.51
C LEU A 229 -25.26 6.25 -53.36
N TRP A 230 -24.47 6.90 -54.21
CA TRP A 230 -24.95 7.95 -55.11
C TRP A 230 -24.62 7.56 -56.54
N LYS A 231 -25.64 7.27 -57.35
CA LYS A 231 -25.49 6.92 -58.77
C LYS A 231 -25.72 8.17 -59.62
N LEU A 232 -24.69 8.56 -60.37
CA LEU A 232 -24.84 9.54 -61.45
C LEU A 232 -25.45 8.85 -62.66
N CYS A 233 -26.43 9.49 -63.27
CA CYS A 233 -27.09 9.04 -64.49
C CYS A 233 -26.74 9.99 -65.64
N ASP A 234 -26.65 9.46 -66.85
CA ASP A 234 -26.38 10.28 -68.03
C ASP A 234 -27.68 10.72 -68.71
N SER A 235 -27.61 11.90 -69.32
CA SER A 235 -28.60 12.35 -70.29
C SER A 235 -27.91 12.77 -71.58
N GLU A 236 -28.50 12.43 -72.73
CA GLU A 236 -27.96 12.77 -74.04
C GLU A 236 -28.01 14.27 -74.32
N TRP A 237 -28.87 15.00 -73.60
CA TRP A 237 -28.97 16.45 -73.67
C TRP A 237 -28.89 17.09 -72.28
N PRO A 238 -28.33 18.31 -72.19
CA PRO A 238 -28.24 19.04 -70.92
C PRO A 238 -29.63 19.43 -70.40
N GLN A 239 -29.84 19.24 -69.10
CA GLN A 239 -31.09 19.57 -68.39
C GLN A 239 -30.78 20.48 -67.18
N ALA A 240 -30.03 21.56 -67.42
CA ALA A 240 -29.54 22.46 -66.37
C ALA A 240 -30.66 23.29 -65.73
N ASP A 241 -31.67 23.70 -66.50
CA ASP A 241 -32.77 24.57 -66.07
C ASP A 241 -33.89 23.82 -65.32
N ARG A 242 -33.74 22.50 -65.17
CA ARG A 242 -34.74 21.64 -64.52
C ARG A 242 -34.83 21.94 -63.03
N ALA A 243 -36.06 21.96 -62.50
CA ALA A 243 -36.27 21.92 -61.06
C ALA A 243 -35.58 20.68 -60.44
N VAL A 244 -34.59 20.92 -59.59
CA VAL A 244 -33.80 19.88 -58.95
C VAL A 244 -34.52 19.38 -57.70
N GLN A 245 -34.67 18.06 -57.54
CA GLN A 245 -35.25 17.43 -56.35
C GLN A 245 -34.41 16.23 -55.89
N ALA A 246 -34.55 15.86 -54.62
CA ALA A 246 -33.92 14.66 -54.08
C ALA A 246 -34.63 13.41 -54.61
N VAL A 247 -33.89 12.59 -55.35
CA VAL A 247 -34.37 11.32 -55.91
C VAL A 247 -33.56 10.19 -55.30
N GLY A 248 -34.22 9.33 -54.52
CA GLY A 248 -33.59 8.16 -53.95
C GLY A 248 -34.39 7.54 -52.81
N VAL A 249 -33.84 6.46 -52.26
CA VAL A 249 -34.47 5.62 -51.23
C VAL A 249 -33.59 5.49 -49.99
N SER A 250 -34.22 5.33 -48.83
CA SER A 250 -33.54 5.23 -47.53
C SER A 250 -33.88 3.92 -46.80
N PHE A 251 -32.93 2.99 -46.76
CA PHE A 251 -33.07 1.66 -46.20
C PHE A 251 -33.03 1.62 -44.67
N PRO A 252 -33.84 0.77 -43.99
CA PRO A 252 -33.79 0.62 -42.54
C PRO A 252 -32.44 0.08 -42.04
N LEU A 253 -32.12 0.27 -40.75
CA LEU A 253 -30.84 -0.12 -40.13
C LEU A 253 -30.44 -1.61 -40.29
N ARG A 254 -31.41 -2.48 -40.57
CA ARG A 254 -31.23 -3.92 -40.86
C ARG A 254 -32.03 -4.30 -42.11
N ALA A 255 -31.78 -3.59 -43.20
CA ALA A 255 -32.48 -3.83 -44.45
C ALA A 255 -32.16 -5.22 -45.03
N THR A 256 -33.19 -5.85 -45.55
CA THR A 256 -33.09 -7.08 -46.34
C THR A 256 -33.13 -6.76 -47.83
N GLU A 257 -32.76 -7.72 -48.68
CA GLU A 257 -32.84 -7.58 -50.13
C GLU A 257 -34.26 -7.21 -50.61
N GLU A 258 -35.29 -7.72 -49.94
CA GLU A 258 -36.69 -7.41 -50.26
C GLU A 258 -37.06 -5.97 -49.91
N ASP A 259 -36.49 -5.42 -48.83
CA ASP A 259 -36.71 -4.03 -48.44
C ASP A 259 -36.15 -3.07 -49.51
N VAL A 260 -35.04 -3.42 -50.15
CA VAL A 260 -34.47 -2.64 -51.27
C VAL A 260 -35.45 -2.59 -52.44
N ALA A 261 -35.94 -3.75 -52.89
CA ALA A 261 -36.87 -3.81 -54.01
C ALA A 261 -38.18 -3.08 -53.68
N ARG A 262 -38.69 -3.24 -52.46
CA ARG A 262 -39.91 -2.58 -52.00
C ARG A 262 -39.78 -1.06 -51.99
N GLN A 263 -38.68 -0.53 -51.46
CA GLN A 263 -38.49 0.92 -51.40
C GLN A 263 -38.28 1.55 -52.77
N LEU A 264 -37.54 0.89 -53.67
CA LEU A 264 -37.40 1.37 -55.05
C LEU A 264 -38.75 1.36 -55.79
N ALA A 265 -39.55 0.32 -55.60
CA ALA A 265 -40.90 0.25 -56.19
C ALA A 265 -41.85 1.32 -55.63
N GLN A 266 -41.75 1.64 -54.33
CA GLN A 266 -42.55 2.70 -53.69
C GLN A 266 -42.22 4.11 -54.21
N MET A 267 -41.02 4.32 -54.75
CA MET A 267 -40.61 5.61 -55.32
C MET A 267 -41.18 5.84 -56.73
N LEU A 268 -41.55 4.78 -57.47
CA LEU A 268 -41.99 4.86 -58.87
C LEU A 268 -43.22 5.77 -59.10
N PRO A 269 -44.28 5.76 -58.27
CA PRO A 269 -45.43 6.65 -58.47
C PRO A 269 -45.04 8.13 -58.37
N THR A 270 -44.21 8.48 -57.39
CA THR A 270 -43.72 9.85 -57.19
C THR A 270 -42.82 10.30 -58.34
N LEU A 271 -41.95 9.42 -58.85
CA LEU A 271 -41.15 9.69 -60.05
C LEU A 271 -42.01 9.94 -61.28
N ARG A 272 -43.09 9.17 -61.44
CA ARG A 272 -44.01 9.31 -62.57
C ARG A 272 -44.78 10.62 -62.51
N GLU A 273 -45.33 10.95 -61.35
CA GLU A 273 -46.09 12.19 -61.14
C GLU A 273 -45.20 13.43 -61.36
N GLN A 274 -44.05 13.47 -60.69
CA GLN A 274 -43.11 14.59 -60.80
C GLN A 274 -42.47 14.66 -62.20
N GLY A 275 -42.13 13.52 -62.80
CA GLY A 275 -41.59 13.46 -64.15
C GLY A 275 -42.58 13.93 -65.21
N MET A 276 -43.86 13.57 -65.08
CA MET A 276 -44.90 14.06 -65.99
C MET A 276 -45.06 15.58 -65.87
N HIS A 277 -45.01 16.12 -64.65
CA HIS A 277 -45.03 17.57 -64.42
C HIS A 277 -43.82 18.29 -65.02
N GLN A 278 -42.62 17.68 -64.96
CA GLN A 278 -41.41 18.27 -65.54
C GLN A 278 -41.45 18.28 -67.07
N ILE A 279 -41.90 17.20 -67.71
CA ILE A 279 -42.08 17.13 -69.16
C ILE A 279 -43.17 18.09 -69.65
N ALA A 280 -44.22 18.29 -68.85
CA ALA A 280 -45.27 19.26 -69.17
C ALA A 280 -44.74 20.71 -69.20
N ALA A 281 -43.68 21.02 -68.44
CA ALA A 281 -43.03 22.32 -68.45
C ALA A 281 -42.00 22.46 -69.60
N ASP A 282 -41.14 21.46 -69.79
CA ASP A 282 -40.24 21.35 -70.95
C ASP A 282 -40.05 19.87 -71.27
N THR A 283 -40.28 19.49 -72.53
CA THR A 283 -40.18 18.11 -73.02
C THR A 283 -38.77 17.54 -72.87
N ARG A 284 -37.75 18.39 -72.73
CA ARG A 284 -36.37 17.98 -72.43
C ARG A 284 -36.19 17.46 -71.01
N HIS A 285 -37.08 17.71 -70.06
CA HIS A 285 -36.91 17.28 -68.67
C HIS A 285 -37.41 15.84 -68.40
N ASP A 286 -36.86 14.87 -69.12
CA ASP A 286 -37.35 13.48 -69.12
C ASP A 286 -36.72 12.57 -68.05
N PHE A 287 -35.66 13.03 -67.37
CA PHE A 287 -34.83 12.21 -66.48
C PHE A 287 -35.61 11.34 -65.49
N LEU A 288 -36.63 11.90 -64.83
CA LEU A 288 -37.39 11.16 -63.80
C LEU A 288 -38.23 10.03 -64.39
N LEU A 289 -38.82 10.27 -65.57
CA LEU A 289 -39.57 9.23 -66.28
C LEU A 289 -38.64 8.18 -66.86
N ARG A 290 -37.49 8.60 -67.41
CA ARG A 290 -36.45 7.67 -67.90
C ARG A 290 -35.92 6.78 -66.80
N LEU A 291 -35.58 7.36 -65.64
CA LEU A 291 -35.15 6.60 -64.46
C LEU A 291 -36.27 5.68 -63.96
N GLY A 292 -37.51 6.17 -63.89
CA GLY A 292 -38.66 5.36 -63.51
C GLY A 292 -38.88 4.17 -64.44
N GLN A 293 -38.70 4.37 -65.75
CA GLN A 293 -38.80 3.33 -66.77
C GLN A 293 -37.66 2.31 -66.64
N GLN A 294 -36.41 2.77 -66.49
CA GLN A 294 -35.25 1.90 -66.25
C GLN A 294 -35.40 1.02 -65.01
N LEU A 295 -35.93 1.58 -63.93
CA LEU A 295 -36.24 0.83 -62.70
C LEU A 295 -37.28 -0.27 -62.94
N ILE A 296 -38.31 -0.01 -63.75
CA ILE A 296 -39.34 -0.99 -64.13
C ILE A 296 -38.76 -2.07 -65.05
N ASP A 297 -37.91 -1.69 -66.01
CA ASP A 297 -37.33 -2.56 -67.04
C ASP A 297 -36.26 -3.54 -66.51
N GLY A 298 -36.13 -3.65 -65.19
CA GLY A 298 -35.36 -4.70 -64.51
C GLY A 298 -34.25 -4.20 -63.60
N GLU A 299 -33.97 -2.88 -63.54
CA GLU A 299 -32.91 -2.36 -62.66
C GLU A 299 -33.23 -2.56 -61.17
N ILE A 300 -34.51 -2.63 -60.75
CA ILE A 300 -34.84 -2.97 -59.36
C ILE A 300 -34.29 -4.36 -58.98
N ALA A 301 -34.44 -5.35 -59.87
CA ALA A 301 -33.89 -6.69 -59.66
C ALA A 301 -32.35 -6.71 -59.73
N GLN A 302 -31.76 -5.81 -60.51
CA GLN A 302 -30.31 -5.62 -60.57
C GLN A 302 -29.77 -5.01 -59.27
N TRP A 303 -30.34 -3.91 -58.78
CA TRP A 303 -29.96 -3.28 -57.52
C TRP A 303 -30.13 -4.21 -56.32
N ARG A 304 -31.19 -5.03 -56.30
CA ARG A 304 -31.36 -6.09 -55.30
C ARG A 304 -30.16 -7.03 -55.28
N ARG A 305 -29.73 -7.53 -56.44
CA ARG A 305 -28.56 -8.44 -56.56
C ARG A 305 -27.24 -7.75 -56.23
N GLN A 306 -27.06 -6.50 -56.68
CA GLN A 306 -25.83 -5.74 -56.46
C GLN A 306 -25.63 -5.33 -55.00
N LEU A 307 -26.72 -5.07 -54.25
CA LEU A 307 -26.67 -4.67 -52.85
C LEU A 307 -26.71 -5.84 -51.86
N ALA A 308 -27.01 -7.06 -52.30
CA ALA A 308 -26.99 -8.25 -51.45
C ALA A 308 -25.70 -8.40 -50.60
N PRO A 309 -24.47 -8.18 -51.15
CA PRO A 309 -23.23 -8.25 -50.37
C PRO A 309 -23.08 -7.17 -49.29
N TRP A 310 -23.82 -6.06 -49.41
CA TRP A 310 -23.81 -4.93 -48.46
C TRP A 310 -24.79 -5.15 -47.30
N LEU A 311 -25.75 -6.07 -47.44
CA LEU A 311 -26.83 -6.33 -46.49
C LEU A 311 -26.60 -7.57 -45.60
N THR A 312 -25.51 -8.32 -45.84
CA THR A 312 -25.20 -9.55 -45.11
C THR A 312 -24.94 -9.30 -43.61
N ALA A 313 -25.42 -10.19 -42.73
CA ALA A 313 -25.37 -10.04 -41.26
C ALA A 313 -23.97 -9.79 -40.67
N SER A 314 -22.92 -10.38 -41.26
CA SER A 314 -21.53 -10.16 -40.84
C SER A 314 -21.02 -8.75 -41.14
N ARG A 315 -21.61 -8.06 -42.11
CA ARG A 315 -21.22 -6.73 -42.61
C ARG A 315 -22.16 -5.61 -42.18
N GLN A 316 -23.19 -5.90 -41.38
CA GLN A 316 -24.10 -4.92 -40.76
C GLN A 316 -23.42 -3.89 -39.83
N ARG A 317 -22.11 -4.00 -39.63
CA ARG A 317 -21.29 -2.97 -38.97
C ARG A 317 -21.18 -1.70 -39.81
N LEU A 318 -21.20 -1.83 -41.15
CA LEU A 318 -21.30 -0.72 -42.10
C LEU A 318 -22.78 -0.55 -42.49
N ALA A 319 -23.46 0.42 -41.90
CA ALA A 319 -24.89 0.63 -42.15
C ALA A 319 -25.10 1.29 -43.52
N LEU A 320 -25.34 0.49 -44.58
CA LEU A 320 -25.86 0.99 -45.85
C LEU A 320 -27.24 1.63 -45.61
N ARG A 321 -27.33 2.94 -45.79
CA ARG A 321 -28.52 3.72 -45.45
C ARG A 321 -29.38 4.06 -46.66
N GLY A 322 -28.84 4.13 -47.86
CA GLY A 322 -29.69 4.48 -49.01
C GLY A 322 -28.95 4.61 -50.33
N LEU A 323 -29.75 4.80 -51.38
CA LEU A 323 -29.33 4.95 -52.76
C LEU A 323 -29.96 6.21 -53.34
N MET A 324 -29.14 7.14 -53.83
CA MET A 324 -29.55 8.39 -54.45
C MET A 324 -29.21 8.38 -55.95
N PHE A 325 -30.03 9.05 -56.76
CA PHE A 325 -29.84 9.21 -58.19
C PHE A 325 -29.84 10.69 -58.55
N SER A 326 -28.90 11.11 -59.41
CA SER A 326 -28.92 12.47 -59.97
C SER A 326 -28.28 12.52 -61.35
N LEU A 327 -28.57 13.59 -62.09
CA LEU A 327 -27.74 14.01 -63.21
C LEU A 327 -26.48 14.71 -62.68
N PRO A 328 -25.39 14.79 -63.48
CA PRO A 328 -24.27 15.67 -63.21
C PRO A 328 -24.73 17.11 -62.98
N GLU A 329 -24.10 17.80 -62.04
CA GLU A 329 -24.38 19.21 -61.80
C GLU A 329 -23.81 20.02 -62.98
N PRO A 330 -24.55 20.97 -63.56
CA PRO A 330 -24.05 21.75 -64.68
C PRO A 330 -22.81 22.53 -64.25
N ARG A 331 -21.72 22.39 -65.00
CA ARG A 331 -20.60 23.32 -64.88
C ARG A 331 -21.10 24.69 -65.33
N THR A 332 -21.03 25.70 -64.48
CA THR A 332 -21.17 27.09 -64.89
C THR A 332 -19.97 27.44 -65.78
N VAL A 333 -20.07 27.12 -67.07
CA VAL A 333 -19.16 27.57 -68.11
C VAL A 333 -19.92 28.60 -68.92
N ASP A 334 -19.72 29.88 -68.60
CA ASP A 334 -19.94 30.95 -69.57
C ASP A 334 -18.58 31.30 -70.19
N PRO A 335 -18.35 31.02 -71.49
CA PRO A 335 -17.11 31.41 -72.18
C PRO A 335 -17.04 32.90 -72.56
N TYR A 336 -18.08 33.70 -72.28
CA TYR A 336 -18.14 35.11 -72.67
C TYR A 336 -18.85 35.95 -71.61
N GLN A 337 -18.21 36.15 -70.45
CA GLN A 337 -18.49 37.30 -69.57
C GLN A 337 -17.34 37.47 -68.57
N GLU A 338 -16.28 38.15 -69.01
CA GLU A 338 -15.43 38.92 -68.09
C GLU A 338 -16.26 40.10 -67.57
N THR A 339 -17.05 39.85 -66.52
CA THR A 339 -17.50 40.91 -65.61
C THR A 339 -17.34 40.41 -64.18
N ASP A 340 -16.46 41.09 -63.47
CA ASP A 340 -16.00 40.90 -62.09
C ASP A 340 -17.11 40.97 -61.03
N THR A 341 -18.07 40.04 -61.06
CA THR A 341 -19.06 39.88 -59.99
C THR A 341 -19.36 38.41 -59.66
N SER A 342 -18.34 37.55 -59.67
CA SER A 342 -18.31 36.45 -58.69
C SER A 342 -17.84 37.05 -57.36
N PRO A 343 -18.49 36.80 -56.21
CA PRO A 343 -17.93 37.19 -54.94
C PRO A 343 -16.68 36.34 -54.69
N ALA A 344 -15.53 36.82 -55.17
CA ALA A 344 -14.19 36.30 -54.99
C ALA A 344 -13.70 36.37 -53.52
N GLY A 345 -14.62 36.38 -52.54
CA GLY A 345 -14.35 36.67 -51.13
C GLY A 345 -14.65 35.53 -50.15
N GLN A 346 -15.18 34.37 -50.57
CA GLN A 346 -15.47 33.25 -49.65
C GLN A 346 -14.95 31.91 -50.20
N PRO A 347 -13.65 31.61 -50.03
CA PRO A 347 -13.15 30.25 -50.28
C PRO A 347 -13.93 29.27 -49.38
N HIS A 348 -14.39 28.15 -49.95
CA HIS A 348 -15.18 27.08 -49.31
C HIS A 348 -16.70 27.22 -49.21
N LEU A 349 -17.36 28.18 -49.86
CA LEU A 349 -18.83 28.26 -49.88
C LEU A 349 -19.46 27.28 -50.89
N LEU A 350 -20.41 26.46 -50.45
CA LEU A 350 -21.21 25.56 -51.29
C LEU A 350 -22.69 25.97 -51.27
N THR A 351 -23.26 26.21 -52.45
CA THR A 351 -24.71 26.21 -52.65
C THR A 351 -25.20 24.77 -52.71
N LEU A 352 -25.52 24.18 -51.56
CA LEU A 352 -25.90 22.76 -51.50
C LEU A 352 -27.21 22.53 -52.28
N PRO A 353 -27.20 21.77 -53.38
CA PRO A 353 -28.40 21.55 -54.19
C PRO A 353 -29.47 20.77 -53.43
N VAL A 354 -30.72 20.94 -53.85
CA VAL A 354 -31.90 20.27 -53.24
C VAL A 354 -31.78 18.74 -53.33
N THR A 355 -30.99 18.19 -54.26
CA THR A 355 -30.69 16.75 -54.36
C THR A 355 -30.13 16.16 -53.06
N TRP A 356 -29.38 16.94 -52.28
CA TRP A 356 -28.75 16.49 -51.03
C TRP A 356 -29.71 16.47 -49.84
N GLN A 357 -30.91 17.03 -49.97
CA GLN A 357 -31.85 17.16 -48.86
C GLN A 357 -32.25 15.81 -48.26
N GLY A 358 -32.40 14.76 -49.10
CA GLY A 358 -32.68 13.40 -48.66
C GLY A 358 -31.64 12.82 -47.70
N ILE A 359 -30.34 13.08 -47.96
CA ILE A 359 -29.24 12.64 -47.07
C ILE A 359 -29.19 13.51 -45.81
N VAL A 360 -29.30 14.82 -45.98
CA VAL A 360 -29.11 15.84 -44.93
C VAL A 360 -30.19 15.77 -43.83
N ASP A 361 -31.42 15.40 -44.20
CA ASP A 361 -32.53 15.23 -43.25
C ASP A 361 -32.41 13.92 -42.47
N ASP A 362 -31.93 12.86 -43.12
CA ASP A 362 -31.73 11.56 -42.49
C ASP A 362 -30.52 11.50 -41.56
N CYS A 363 -29.44 12.23 -41.86
CA CYS A 363 -28.26 12.34 -40.99
C CYS A 363 -28.59 12.89 -39.59
N ARG A 364 -29.72 13.59 -39.39
CA ARG A 364 -30.16 14.02 -38.05
C ARG A 364 -30.76 12.88 -37.22
N ARG A 365 -31.39 11.92 -37.88
CA ARG A 365 -32.18 10.85 -37.23
C ARG A 365 -31.31 9.68 -36.80
N LEU A 366 -30.23 9.42 -37.53
CA LEU A 366 -29.44 8.20 -37.37
C LEU A 366 -28.00 8.50 -36.93
N ARG A 367 -27.48 7.61 -36.08
CA ARG A 367 -26.12 7.67 -35.54
C ARG A 367 -25.42 6.37 -35.94
N GLY A 368 -24.23 6.49 -36.51
CA GLY A 368 -23.32 5.36 -36.67
C GLY A 368 -22.87 4.77 -35.33
N HIS A 369 -22.17 3.65 -35.40
CA HIS A 369 -21.75 2.87 -34.23
C HIS A 369 -20.24 3.01 -34.00
N HIS A 370 -19.82 3.01 -32.73
CA HIS A 370 -18.39 3.00 -32.42
C HIS A 370 -17.77 1.65 -32.78
N VAL A 371 -16.68 1.71 -33.55
CA VAL A 371 -15.88 0.54 -33.92
C VAL A 371 -14.71 0.51 -32.93
N GLY A 372 -14.82 -0.38 -31.95
CA GLY A 372 -13.80 -0.59 -30.90
C GLY A 372 -14.26 -0.24 -29.47
N MET A 373 -13.84 -1.10 -28.53
CA MET A 373 -13.89 -1.04 -27.05
C MET A 373 -15.24 -1.27 -26.31
N ALA A 374 -15.50 -2.53 -25.96
CA ALA A 374 -16.42 -2.96 -24.89
C ALA A 374 -15.82 -2.81 -23.47
N TRP A 375 -14.58 -2.31 -23.35
CA TRP A 375 -13.88 -2.24 -22.06
C TRP A 375 -14.49 -1.21 -21.09
N GLU A 376 -15.11 -0.13 -21.58
CA GLU A 376 -15.81 0.83 -20.70
C GLU A 376 -16.99 0.18 -19.95
N ARG A 377 -17.72 -0.72 -20.62
CA ARG A 377 -18.78 -1.51 -19.99
C ARG A 377 -18.21 -2.55 -19.03
N GLY A 378 -17.09 -3.19 -19.40
CA GLY A 378 -16.34 -4.09 -18.52
C GLY A 378 -15.84 -3.40 -17.25
N LEU A 379 -15.30 -2.18 -17.37
CA LEU A 379 -14.87 -1.34 -16.26
C LEU A 379 -16.04 -0.93 -15.38
N ALA A 380 -17.16 -0.51 -15.97
CA ALA A 380 -18.36 -0.12 -15.21
C ALA A 380 -18.94 -1.31 -14.43
N CYS A 381 -19.06 -2.48 -15.05
CA CYS A 381 -19.49 -3.71 -14.38
C CYS A 381 -18.48 -4.15 -13.30
N GLY A 382 -17.19 -4.04 -13.57
CA GLY A 382 -16.13 -4.32 -12.61
C GLY A 382 -16.19 -3.40 -11.38
N LEU A 383 -16.38 -2.10 -11.60
CA LEU A 383 -16.55 -1.11 -10.54
C LEU A 383 -17.81 -1.37 -9.71
N LEU A 384 -18.93 -1.71 -10.35
CA LEU A 384 -20.17 -2.08 -9.66
C LEU A 384 -20.01 -3.35 -8.80
N ALA A 385 -19.31 -4.37 -9.32
CA ALA A 385 -19.03 -5.59 -8.57
C ALA A 385 -18.13 -5.32 -7.35
N ILE A 386 -17.10 -4.47 -7.51
CA ILE A 386 -16.23 -4.06 -6.40
C ILE A 386 -17.02 -3.28 -5.34
N LEU A 387 -17.88 -2.35 -5.75
CA LEU A 387 -18.77 -1.61 -4.84
C LEU A 387 -19.72 -2.54 -4.09
N GLY A 388 -20.33 -3.51 -4.79
CA GLY A 388 -21.20 -4.52 -4.17
C GLY A 388 -20.47 -5.37 -3.13
N LEU A 389 -19.26 -5.82 -3.45
CA LEU A 389 -18.42 -6.59 -2.51
C LEU A 389 -18.03 -5.76 -1.28
N TRP A 390 -17.72 -4.47 -1.48
CA TRP A 390 -17.38 -3.57 -0.39
C TRP A 390 -18.57 -3.29 0.54
N ALA A 391 -19.76 -3.09 -0.03
CA ALA A 391 -21.00 -2.92 0.72
C ALA A 391 -21.38 -4.18 1.53
N ALA A 392 -21.22 -5.37 0.95
CA ALA A 392 -21.43 -6.63 1.66
C ALA A 392 -20.44 -6.80 2.83
N GLY A 393 -19.17 -6.45 2.62
CA GLY A 393 -18.15 -6.44 3.67
C GLY A 393 -18.48 -5.49 4.83
N LEU A 394 -18.99 -4.30 4.52
CA LEU A 394 -19.45 -3.34 5.54
C LEU A 394 -20.62 -3.87 6.37
N LEU A 395 -21.65 -4.44 5.73
CA LEU A 395 -22.82 -4.99 6.43
C LEU A 395 -22.44 -6.17 7.34
N LEU A 396 -21.55 -7.05 6.88
CA LEU A 396 -21.05 -8.15 7.68
C LEU A 396 -20.24 -7.65 8.89
N SER A 397 -19.36 -6.67 8.68
CA SER A 397 -18.57 -6.05 9.75
C SER A 397 -19.47 -5.36 10.77
N PHE A 398 -20.53 -4.68 10.33
CA PHE A 398 -21.50 -4.04 11.20
C PHE A 398 -22.22 -5.05 12.09
N ALA A 399 -22.80 -6.12 11.51
CA ALA A 399 -23.54 -7.12 12.27
C ALA A 399 -22.67 -7.84 13.31
N LEU A 400 -21.43 -8.17 12.94
CA LEU A 400 -20.49 -8.85 13.84
C LEU A 400 -20.00 -7.93 14.97
N ASN A 401 -19.73 -6.65 14.68
CA ASN A 401 -19.31 -5.70 15.72
C ASN A 401 -20.47 -5.33 16.65
N TYR A 402 -21.68 -5.14 16.10
CA TYR A 402 -22.87 -4.85 16.91
C TYR A 402 -23.23 -5.99 17.85
N SER A 403 -23.26 -7.23 17.36
CA SER A 403 -23.52 -8.41 18.20
C SER A 403 -22.44 -8.60 19.28
N HIS A 404 -21.17 -8.31 18.97
CA HIS A 404 -20.10 -8.36 19.96
C HIS A 404 -20.27 -7.30 21.05
N ILE A 405 -20.55 -6.05 20.67
CA ILE A 405 -20.82 -4.95 21.62
C ILE A 405 -22.02 -5.30 22.53
N ALA A 406 -23.13 -5.79 21.96
CA ALA A 406 -24.31 -6.17 22.72
C ALA A 406 -24.03 -7.30 23.72
N SER A 407 -23.26 -8.32 23.31
CA SER A 407 -22.88 -9.43 24.19
C SER A 407 -22.00 -8.97 25.35
N VAL A 408 -20.98 -8.14 25.07
CA VAL A 408 -20.07 -7.63 26.09
C VAL A 408 -20.80 -6.68 27.05
N ALA A 409 -21.68 -5.83 26.55
CA ALA A 409 -22.52 -4.97 27.38
C ALA A 409 -23.46 -5.79 28.28
N GLY A 410 -24.04 -6.88 27.78
CA GLY A 410 -24.82 -7.83 28.58
C GLY A 410 -24.00 -8.43 29.73
N LYS A 411 -22.83 -9.00 29.43
CA LYS A 411 -21.92 -9.59 30.44
C LYS A 411 -21.49 -8.57 31.51
N ALA A 412 -21.21 -7.32 31.11
CA ALA A 412 -20.86 -6.26 32.06
C ALA A 412 -22.05 -5.87 32.96
N ARG A 413 -23.26 -5.81 32.40
CA ARG A 413 -24.49 -5.50 33.16
C ARG A 413 -24.82 -6.62 34.16
N ASP A 414 -24.70 -7.88 33.75
CA ASP A 414 -24.95 -9.04 34.62
C ASP A 414 -23.99 -9.10 35.81
N LEU A 415 -22.72 -8.75 35.57
CA LEU A 415 -21.69 -8.66 36.61
C LEU A 415 -22.01 -7.57 37.66
N MET A 416 -22.63 -6.46 37.23
CA MET A 416 -23.01 -5.36 38.11
C MET A 416 -24.33 -5.59 38.85
N ALA A 417 -25.27 -6.32 38.24
CA ALA A 417 -26.61 -6.55 38.80
C ALA A 417 -26.60 -7.32 40.13
N HIS A 418 -25.62 -8.20 40.32
CA HIS A 418 -25.48 -8.99 41.54
C HIS A 418 -24.18 -8.62 42.22
N PRO A 419 -24.16 -7.85 43.33
CA PRO A 419 -22.94 -7.44 44.03
C PRO A 419 -22.43 -8.43 45.10
N SER A 420 -23.12 -9.54 45.39
CA SER A 420 -22.68 -10.56 46.36
C SER A 420 -21.58 -11.50 45.86
N VAL A 421 -20.49 -11.61 46.64
CA VAL A 421 -19.36 -12.51 46.37
C VAL A 421 -19.85 -13.95 46.22
N SER A 422 -19.74 -14.52 45.01
CA SER A 422 -20.24 -15.85 44.65
C SER A 422 -19.45 -16.47 43.50
N ASP A 423 -19.60 -17.78 43.30
CA ASP A 423 -19.03 -18.52 42.15
C ASP A 423 -19.49 -17.94 40.80
N TYR A 424 -20.75 -17.49 40.73
CA TYR A 424 -21.29 -16.84 39.54
C TYR A 424 -20.55 -15.52 39.23
N GLN A 425 -20.25 -14.71 40.24
CA GLN A 425 -19.51 -13.47 40.01
C GLN A 425 -18.08 -13.72 39.54
N LEU A 426 -17.40 -14.72 40.08
CA LEU A 426 -16.03 -15.00 39.69
C LEU A 426 -15.96 -15.52 38.24
N THR A 427 -16.93 -16.36 37.85
CA THR A 427 -17.06 -16.83 36.46
C THR A 427 -17.47 -15.70 35.51
N ALA A 428 -18.37 -14.80 35.91
CA ALA A 428 -18.74 -13.61 35.14
C ALA A 428 -17.55 -12.63 34.98
N LEU A 429 -16.76 -12.41 36.03
CA LEU A 429 -15.54 -11.60 35.97
C LEU A 429 -14.52 -12.23 35.01
N HIS A 430 -14.36 -13.55 35.05
CA HIS A 430 -13.46 -14.27 34.15
C HIS A 430 -13.95 -14.22 32.69
N ALA A 431 -15.25 -14.32 32.44
CA ALA A 431 -15.82 -14.15 31.11
C ALA A 431 -15.56 -12.74 30.55
N LEU A 432 -15.70 -11.70 31.38
CA LEU A 432 -15.39 -10.32 30.99
C LEU A 432 -13.89 -10.10 30.76
N ARG A 433 -13.04 -10.72 31.60
CA ARG A 433 -11.58 -10.75 31.41
C ARG A 433 -11.20 -11.36 30.06
N ASN A 434 -11.82 -12.46 29.66
CA ASN A 434 -11.51 -13.11 28.38
C ASN A 434 -11.87 -12.23 27.18
N GLU A 435 -13.01 -11.52 27.24
CA GLU A 435 -13.37 -10.54 26.21
C GLU A 435 -12.41 -9.35 26.19
N ALA A 436 -12.08 -8.79 27.36
CA ALA A 436 -11.12 -7.69 27.45
C ALA A 436 -9.72 -8.10 26.95
N GLY A 437 -9.25 -9.30 27.30
CA GLY A 437 -7.98 -9.86 26.81
C GLY A 437 -7.99 -10.05 25.30
N ARG A 438 -9.12 -10.48 24.72
CA ARG A 438 -9.28 -10.56 23.27
C ARG A 438 -9.21 -9.19 22.61
N LEU A 439 -9.88 -8.18 23.19
CA LEU A 439 -9.85 -6.80 22.68
C LEU A 439 -8.45 -6.17 22.76
N VAL A 440 -7.70 -6.43 23.83
CA VAL A 440 -6.29 -6.01 23.95
C VAL A 440 -5.43 -6.71 22.90
N HIS A 441 -5.63 -8.01 22.68
CA HIS A 441 -4.91 -8.78 21.66
C HIS A 441 -5.20 -8.28 20.25
N ASP A 442 -6.48 -8.03 19.94
CA ASP A 442 -6.94 -7.51 18.65
C ASP A 442 -6.42 -6.08 18.42
N GLY A 443 -6.23 -5.27 19.48
CA GLY A 443 -5.58 -3.96 19.37
C GLY A 443 -4.09 -4.03 19.00
N GLN A 444 -3.37 -5.06 19.47
CA GLN A 444 -1.94 -5.23 19.17
C GLN A 444 -1.68 -5.89 17.81
N LYS A 445 -2.48 -6.89 17.43
CA LYS A 445 -2.30 -7.68 16.18
C LYS A 445 -3.24 -7.28 15.04
N GLY A 446 -4.24 -6.45 15.33
CA GLY A 446 -5.32 -6.09 14.42
C GLY A 446 -6.48 -7.09 14.49
N ALA A 447 -7.71 -6.57 14.48
CA ALA A 447 -8.91 -7.39 14.43
C ALA A 447 -8.96 -8.29 13.17
N PRO A 448 -9.72 -9.39 13.17
CA PRO A 448 -9.92 -10.22 11.98
C PRO A 448 -10.50 -9.41 10.80
N TRP A 449 -10.09 -9.70 9.56
CA TRP A 449 -10.46 -8.91 8.37
C TRP A 449 -11.97 -8.64 8.22
N TYR A 450 -12.82 -9.60 8.62
CA TYR A 450 -14.27 -9.49 8.56
C TYR A 450 -14.88 -8.49 9.57
N ARG A 451 -14.10 -7.97 10.53
CA ARG A 451 -14.49 -6.90 11.48
C ARG A 451 -13.84 -5.55 11.19
N ARG A 452 -12.94 -5.49 10.19
CA ARG A 452 -12.03 -4.34 9.95
C ARG A 452 -12.55 -3.31 8.96
N PHE A 453 -13.69 -3.49 8.30
CA PHE A 453 -14.17 -2.61 7.22
C PHE A 453 -14.55 -1.19 7.71
N GLY A 454 -13.62 -0.45 8.32
CA GLY A 454 -13.83 0.90 8.88
C GLY A 454 -14.70 0.97 10.13
N LEU A 455 -15.30 -0.14 10.57
CA LEU A 455 -16.27 -0.21 11.67
C LEU A 455 -15.70 -0.84 12.93
N ASP A 456 -14.38 -0.94 13.08
CA ASP A 456 -13.75 -1.55 14.24
C ASP A 456 -13.80 -0.60 15.46
N HIS A 457 -14.43 -1.05 16.54
CA HIS A 457 -14.64 -0.28 17.78
C HIS A 457 -13.88 -0.89 18.98
N HIS A 458 -12.88 -1.76 18.76
CA HIS A 458 -12.23 -2.50 19.84
C HIS A 458 -11.68 -1.61 20.97
N GLN A 459 -11.00 -0.50 20.67
CA GLN A 459 -10.47 0.42 21.70
C GLN A 459 -11.57 1.13 22.48
N GLN A 460 -12.63 1.55 21.79
CA GLN A 460 -13.76 2.25 22.42
C GLN A 460 -14.54 1.29 23.33
N LEU A 461 -14.75 0.06 22.87
CA LEU A 461 -15.40 -0.99 23.66
C LEU A 461 -14.54 -1.38 24.87
N LEU A 462 -13.22 -1.54 24.69
CA LEU A 462 -12.30 -1.82 25.80
C LEU A 462 -12.34 -0.71 26.86
N ASN A 463 -12.25 0.56 26.42
CA ASN A 463 -12.33 1.71 27.31
C ASN A 463 -13.68 1.83 28.04
N ALA A 464 -14.78 1.38 27.41
CA ALA A 464 -16.10 1.35 28.04
C ALA A 464 -16.27 0.22 29.06
N VAL A 465 -15.62 -0.93 28.84
CA VAL A 465 -15.76 -2.14 29.68
C VAL A 465 -14.83 -2.12 30.89
N LEU A 466 -13.61 -1.60 30.72
CA LEU A 466 -12.57 -1.59 31.76
C LEU A 466 -13.00 -0.96 33.09
N PRO A 467 -13.75 0.16 33.15
CA PRO A 467 -14.22 0.73 34.41
C PRO A 467 -15.08 -0.25 35.23
N TRP A 468 -16.00 -0.96 34.57
CA TRP A 468 -16.88 -1.95 35.21
C TRP A 468 -16.11 -3.19 35.67
N TYR A 469 -15.20 -3.68 34.81
CA TYR A 469 -14.27 -4.75 35.18
C TYR A 469 -13.42 -4.34 36.40
N GLY A 470 -12.92 -3.11 36.41
CA GLY A 470 -12.10 -2.54 37.48
C GLY A 470 -12.79 -2.67 38.83
N VAL A 471 -14.02 -2.15 38.98
CA VAL A 471 -14.78 -2.22 40.25
C VAL A 471 -14.93 -3.65 40.76
N ALA A 472 -15.32 -4.58 39.90
CA ALA A 472 -15.47 -5.99 40.28
C ALA A 472 -14.12 -6.67 40.60
N ASN A 473 -13.08 -6.37 39.83
CA ASN A 473 -11.73 -6.87 40.05
C ASN A 473 -11.13 -6.36 41.36
N HIS A 474 -11.40 -5.10 41.74
CA HIS A 474 -10.90 -4.53 42.99
C HIS A 474 -11.44 -5.31 44.18
N ARG A 475 -12.76 -5.52 44.19
CA ARG A 475 -13.46 -6.27 45.25
C ARG A 475 -13.05 -7.75 45.32
N LEU A 476 -12.97 -8.44 44.19
CA LEU A 476 -12.80 -9.90 44.17
C LEU A 476 -11.34 -10.36 44.13
N ILE A 477 -10.44 -9.55 43.56
CA ILE A 477 -9.07 -9.96 43.24
C ILE A 477 -8.05 -9.07 43.96
N ARG A 478 -8.10 -7.75 43.75
CA ARG A 478 -7.07 -6.81 44.24
C ARG A 478 -7.06 -6.71 45.76
N ASP A 479 -8.19 -6.36 46.36
CA ASP A 479 -8.25 -6.04 47.78
C ASP A 479 -8.03 -7.27 48.67
N PRO A 480 -8.58 -8.46 48.34
CA PRO A 480 -8.25 -9.70 49.05
C PRO A 480 -6.77 -10.09 48.89
N ALA A 481 -6.17 -9.91 47.71
CA ALA A 481 -4.75 -10.17 47.51
C ALA A 481 -3.87 -9.23 48.34
N ASN A 482 -4.23 -7.94 48.38
CA ASN A 482 -3.56 -6.94 49.21
C ASN A 482 -3.60 -7.33 50.69
N ALA A 483 -4.78 -7.70 51.21
CA ALA A 483 -4.94 -8.13 52.60
C ALA A 483 -4.13 -9.40 52.93
N ALA A 484 -4.12 -10.39 52.03
CA ALA A 484 -3.39 -11.64 52.23
C ALA A 484 -1.86 -11.42 52.27
N LEU A 485 -1.32 -10.61 51.34
CA LEU A 485 0.10 -10.22 51.32
C LEU A 485 0.47 -9.41 52.57
N GLN A 486 -0.39 -8.47 52.96
CA GLN A 486 -0.21 -7.66 54.17
C GLN A 486 -0.20 -8.54 55.43
N GLN A 487 -1.03 -9.58 55.51
CA GLN A 487 -1.04 -10.53 56.63
C GLN A 487 0.21 -11.41 56.65
N ALA A 488 0.64 -11.95 55.50
CA ALA A 488 1.84 -12.77 55.40
C ALA A 488 3.11 -11.99 55.77
N LEU A 489 3.24 -10.74 55.32
CA LEU A 489 4.35 -9.86 55.70
C LEU A 489 4.30 -9.47 57.19
N SER A 490 3.11 -9.32 57.79
CA SER A 490 2.98 -9.14 59.25
C SER A 490 3.54 -10.33 60.00
N ALA A 491 3.26 -11.55 59.56
CA ALA A 491 3.75 -12.77 60.20
C ALA A 491 5.29 -12.85 60.13
N LEU A 492 5.89 -12.41 59.02
CA LEU A 492 7.35 -12.30 58.91
C LEU A 492 7.91 -11.26 59.89
N VAL A 493 7.34 -10.06 59.94
CA VAL A 493 7.83 -8.97 60.80
C VAL A 493 7.66 -9.32 62.28
N ASN A 494 6.56 -9.97 62.67
CA ASN A 494 6.27 -10.32 64.06
C ASN A 494 6.97 -11.59 64.57
N SER A 495 7.66 -12.33 63.71
CA SER A 495 8.43 -13.51 64.14
C SER A 495 9.57 -13.15 65.11
N ALA A 496 10.04 -14.09 65.94
CA ALA A 496 11.11 -13.78 66.90
C ALA A 496 12.47 -13.56 66.20
N PRO A 497 13.32 -12.60 66.66
CA PRO A 497 14.70 -12.44 66.20
C PRO A 497 15.46 -13.76 66.27
N ASN A 498 16.23 -14.09 65.21
CA ASN A 498 17.04 -15.30 65.10
C ASN A 498 16.30 -16.65 65.20
N SER A 499 14.98 -16.70 65.01
CA SER A 499 14.22 -17.95 64.99
C SER A 499 14.33 -18.71 63.65
N ASP A 500 14.28 -20.04 63.69
CA ASP A 500 14.21 -20.89 62.49
C ASP A 500 12.96 -20.60 61.66
N GLN A 501 11.86 -20.23 62.32
CA GLN A 501 10.62 -19.81 61.66
C GLN A 501 10.85 -18.57 60.79
N ARG A 502 11.58 -17.56 61.30
CA ARG A 502 11.95 -16.37 60.51
C ARG A 502 12.85 -16.72 59.34
N ALA A 503 13.81 -17.64 59.51
CA ALA A 503 14.68 -18.09 58.44
C ALA A 503 13.91 -18.81 57.31
N ARG A 504 12.88 -19.60 57.66
CA ARG A 504 11.97 -20.25 56.69
C ARG A 504 11.07 -19.25 55.97
N LEU A 505 10.57 -18.24 56.68
CA LEU A 505 9.67 -17.21 56.11
C LEU A 505 10.40 -16.16 55.26
N ALA A 506 11.71 -15.99 55.40
CA ALA A 506 12.46 -14.95 54.71
C ALA A 506 12.41 -15.06 53.17
N LYS A 507 12.56 -16.27 52.60
CA LYS A 507 12.52 -16.45 51.14
C LYS A 507 11.13 -16.18 50.55
N PRO A 508 10.04 -16.83 51.03
CA PRO A 508 8.68 -16.47 50.61
C PRO A 508 8.34 -15.01 50.91
N GLY A 509 8.84 -14.47 52.02
CA GLY A 509 8.63 -13.08 52.42
C GLY A 509 9.21 -12.05 51.45
N TYR A 510 10.35 -12.36 50.82
CA TYR A 510 10.90 -11.56 49.74
C TYR A 510 9.96 -11.55 48.52
N ASP A 511 9.52 -12.73 48.08
CA ASP A 511 8.62 -12.85 46.92
C ASP A 511 7.28 -12.14 47.19
N GLN A 512 6.76 -12.25 48.42
CA GLN A 512 5.56 -11.56 48.88
C GLN A 512 5.73 -10.04 48.91
N LEU A 513 6.85 -9.53 49.41
CA LEU A 513 7.15 -8.10 49.39
C LEU A 513 7.27 -7.58 47.96
N LYS A 514 7.95 -8.34 47.09
CA LYS A 514 8.05 -8.04 45.66
C LYS A 514 6.67 -7.97 45.03
N ALA A 515 5.82 -8.98 45.20
CA ALA A 515 4.45 -9.01 44.69
C ALA A 515 3.60 -7.83 45.22
N TRP A 516 3.75 -7.48 46.50
CA TRP A 516 3.01 -6.36 47.09
C TRP A 516 3.43 -5.01 46.51
N LEU A 517 4.74 -4.81 46.27
CA LEU A 517 5.25 -3.60 45.63
C LEU A 517 4.89 -3.52 44.14
N MET A 518 4.75 -4.65 43.43
CA MET A 518 4.26 -4.66 42.03
C MET A 518 2.85 -4.10 41.90
N MET A 519 1.98 -4.32 42.90
CA MET A 519 0.63 -3.75 42.91
C MET A 519 0.62 -2.22 43.09
N ALA A 520 1.73 -1.64 43.58
CA ALA A 520 1.89 -0.21 43.82
C ALA A 520 2.68 0.50 42.71
N ARG A 521 3.54 -0.24 42.00
CA ARG A 521 4.45 0.26 40.95
C ARG A 521 4.09 -0.33 39.59
N PRO A 522 3.32 0.40 38.76
CA PRO A 522 2.90 -0.07 37.44
C PRO A 522 4.08 -0.40 36.51
N ASP A 523 5.21 0.28 36.63
CA ASP A 523 6.41 0.08 35.83
C ASP A 523 7.14 -1.25 36.12
N LYS A 524 6.84 -1.90 37.24
CA LYS A 524 7.44 -3.18 37.67
C LYS A 524 6.42 -4.33 37.68
N ALA A 525 5.26 -4.15 37.06
CA ALA A 525 4.20 -5.15 37.02
C ALA A 525 4.61 -6.41 36.23
N ASP A 526 4.63 -7.57 36.90
CA ASP A 526 4.84 -8.88 36.27
C ASP A 526 3.74 -9.86 36.72
N GLY A 527 2.77 -10.09 35.83
CA GLY A 527 1.60 -10.92 36.11
C GLY A 527 1.93 -12.38 36.37
N ALA A 528 2.96 -12.93 35.72
CA ALA A 528 3.33 -14.34 35.87
C ALA A 528 3.98 -14.59 37.23
N PHE A 529 4.93 -13.73 37.63
CA PHE A 529 5.56 -13.78 38.95
C PHE A 529 4.53 -13.58 40.07
N PHE A 530 3.62 -12.62 39.90
CA PHE A 530 2.58 -12.32 40.88
C PHE A 530 1.61 -13.50 41.06
N ALA A 531 1.11 -14.09 39.96
CA ALA A 531 0.22 -15.25 40.03
C ALA A 531 0.90 -16.45 40.72
N LEU A 532 2.20 -16.69 40.46
CA LEU A 532 2.96 -17.74 41.13
C LEU A 532 3.08 -17.49 42.64
N THR A 533 3.37 -16.25 43.04
CA THR A 533 3.49 -15.86 44.45
C THR A 533 2.14 -16.00 45.18
N MET A 534 1.05 -15.56 44.54
CA MET A 534 -0.30 -15.62 45.11
C MET A 534 -0.86 -17.04 45.25
N LYS A 535 -0.33 -18.04 44.52
CA LYS A 535 -0.64 -19.46 44.79
C LYS A 535 -0.20 -19.89 46.20
N THR A 536 0.88 -19.30 46.71
CA THR A 536 1.40 -19.59 48.07
C THR A 536 0.70 -18.77 49.15
N VAL A 537 0.28 -17.55 48.84
CA VAL A 537 -0.43 -16.64 49.75
C VAL A 537 -1.88 -16.48 49.30
N GLN A 538 -2.66 -17.54 49.50
CA GLN A 538 -4.06 -17.53 49.09
C GLN A 538 -4.90 -16.69 50.05
N PRO A 539 -5.70 -15.73 49.56
CA PRO A 539 -6.65 -15.00 50.40
C PRO A 539 -7.70 -15.92 51.01
N THR A 540 -8.10 -15.67 52.26
CA THR A 540 -9.26 -16.27 52.92
C THR A 540 -10.55 -15.76 52.26
N ARG A 541 -11.46 -16.67 51.92
CA ARG A 541 -12.68 -16.34 51.16
C ARG A 541 -13.91 -17.04 51.71
N MET A 542 -15.02 -16.32 51.71
CA MET A 542 -16.37 -16.80 52.02
C MET A 542 -17.21 -16.71 50.74
N GLY A 543 -17.89 -17.80 50.37
CA GLY A 543 -18.83 -17.82 49.23
C GLY A 543 -18.27 -18.21 47.86
N ILE A 544 -16.99 -18.61 47.75
CA ILE A 544 -16.39 -19.09 46.49
C ILE A 544 -15.83 -20.51 46.68
N SER A 545 -16.12 -21.42 45.76
CA SER A 545 -15.59 -22.80 45.76
C SER A 545 -14.08 -22.85 45.51
N THR A 546 -13.40 -23.73 46.24
CA THR A 546 -11.94 -23.84 46.23
C THR A 546 -11.38 -24.26 44.87
N GLY A 547 -12.02 -25.23 44.21
CA GLY A 547 -11.61 -25.72 42.89
C GLY A 547 -11.75 -24.65 41.80
N LEU A 548 -12.84 -23.89 41.81
CA LEU A 548 -13.10 -22.83 40.84
C LEU A 548 -12.12 -21.66 41.03
N TRP A 549 -11.79 -21.33 42.28
CA TRP A 549 -10.77 -20.32 42.53
C TRP A 549 -9.38 -20.75 42.03
N GLN A 550 -8.96 -21.99 42.31
CA GLN A 550 -7.63 -22.47 41.91
C GLN A 550 -7.45 -22.47 40.39
N SER A 551 -8.52 -22.67 39.62
CA SER A 551 -8.48 -22.63 38.16
C SER A 551 -8.48 -21.20 37.60
N LEU A 552 -9.33 -20.29 38.11
CA LEU A 552 -9.53 -18.97 37.50
C LEU A 552 -8.65 -17.85 38.07
N ALA A 553 -8.25 -17.94 39.34
CA ALA A 553 -7.54 -16.85 40.01
C ALA A 553 -6.15 -16.53 39.46
N PRO A 554 -5.30 -17.52 39.09
CA PRO A 554 -4.00 -17.24 38.48
C PRO A 554 -4.12 -16.35 37.23
N ASP A 555 -5.09 -16.65 36.37
CA ASP A 555 -5.36 -15.91 35.14
C ASP A 555 -5.89 -14.50 35.41
N LEU A 556 -6.76 -14.35 36.41
CA LEU A 556 -7.30 -13.05 36.82
C LEU A 556 -6.22 -12.16 37.46
N TRP A 557 -5.35 -12.72 38.30
CA TRP A 557 -4.22 -12.02 38.90
C TRP A 557 -3.22 -11.55 37.84
N ALA A 558 -2.85 -12.44 36.91
CA ALA A 558 -1.94 -12.11 35.83
C ALA A 558 -2.51 -11.00 34.93
N PHE A 559 -3.80 -11.09 34.60
CA PHE A 559 -4.47 -10.09 33.77
C PHE A 559 -4.59 -8.73 34.45
N TYR A 560 -5.01 -8.67 35.71
CA TYR A 560 -5.06 -7.43 36.50
C TYR A 560 -3.72 -6.70 36.47
N LEU A 561 -2.63 -7.43 36.75
CA LEU A 561 -1.31 -6.81 36.82
C LEU A 561 -0.79 -6.39 35.44
N SER A 562 -1.14 -7.12 34.38
CA SER A 562 -0.78 -6.75 33.01
C SER A 562 -1.43 -5.45 32.53
N LEU A 563 -2.61 -5.11 33.05
CA LEU A 563 -3.34 -3.86 32.74
C LEU A 563 -2.94 -2.68 33.63
N LEU A 564 -2.20 -2.92 34.72
CA LEU A 564 -1.79 -1.89 35.68
C LEU A 564 -0.97 -0.74 35.06
N PRO A 565 -0.03 -0.97 34.11
CA PRO A 565 0.70 0.10 33.42
C PRO A 565 -0.20 1.05 32.63
N GLU A 566 -1.25 0.51 32.00
CA GLU A 566 -2.22 1.28 31.20
C GLU A 566 -3.26 1.99 32.07
N ARG A 567 -3.47 1.50 33.31
CA ARG A 567 -4.50 1.94 34.26
C ARG A 567 -3.91 2.23 35.63
N PRO A 568 -3.14 3.32 35.78
CA PRO A 568 -2.48 3.66 37.05
C PRO A 568 -3.48 3.95 38.18
N GLU A 569 -4.74 4.25 37.88
CA GLU A 569 -5.82 4.36 38.87
C GLU A 569 -6.05 3.08 39.70
N TRP A 570 -5.64 1.90 39.20
CA TRP A 570 -5.87 0.63 39.88
C TRP A 570 -4.83 0.29 40.95
N LYS A 571 -3.74 1.08 41.05
CA LYS A 571 -2.65 0.86 42.00
C LYS A 571 -3.13 0.86 43.45
N ILE A 572 -2.50 0.05 44.27
CA ILE A 572 -2.66 0.15 45.73
C ILE A 572 -1.67 1.15 46.32
N ILE A 573 -1.98 1.65 47.51
CA ILE A 573 -1.05 2.43 48.33
C ILE A 573 -0.64 1.53 49.49
N PRO A 574 0.54 0.89 49.44
CA PRO A 574 1.00 0.01 50.51
C PRO A 574 1.39 0.83 51.74
N ASP A 575 1.25 0.23 52.92
CA ASP A 575 1.69 0.82 54.17
C ASP A 575 3.22 0.95 54.19
N ALA A 576 3.71 2.19 54.12
CA ALA A 576 5.13 2.52 54.03
C ALA A 576 5.91 2.01 55.25
N GLN A 577 5.31 2.02 56.45
CA GLN A 577 5.95 1.52 57.66
C GLN A 577 6.17 0.01 57.55
N ARG A 578 5.16 -0.73 57.08
CA ARG A 578 5.25 -2.18 56.89
C ARG A 578 6.26 -2.57 55.83
N VAL A 579 6.31 -1.85 54.71
CA VAL A 579 7.33 -2.04 53.68
C VAL A 579 8.74 -1.89 54.28
N SER A 580 8.97 -0.81 55.05
CA SER A 580 10.26 -0.57 55.70
C SER A 580 10.63 -1.69 56.69
N GLN A 581 9.69 -2.13 57.53
CA GLN A 581 9.92 -3.19 58.51
C GLN A 581 10.22 -4.54 57.84
N SER A 582 9.46 -4.90 56.79
CA SER A 582 9.70 -6.12 56.01
C SER A 582 11.07 -6.09 55.32
N ARG A 583 11.46 -4.96 54.71
CA ARG A 583 12.79 -4.77 54.12
C ARG A 583 13.91 -4.97 55.13
N GLN A 584 13.77 -4.39 56.32
CA GLN A 584 14.78 -4.51 57.37
C GLN A 584 14.97 -5.97 57.82
N VAL A 585 13.88 -6.70 58.06
CA VAL A 585 13.93 -8.12 58.44
C VAL A 585 14.56 -8.97 57.33
N LEU A 586 14.20 -8.71 56.08
CA LEU A 586 14.74 -9.44 54.92
C LEU A 586 16.22 -9.15 54.69
N LEU A 587 16.67 -7.90 54.79
CA LEU A 587 18.08 -7.52 54.65
C LEU A 587 18.96 -8.20 55.72
N GLN A 588 18.48 -8.28 56.96
CA GLN A 588 19.20 -8.96 58.04
C GLN A 588 19.33 -10.47 57.81
N GLN A 589 18.29 -11.12 57.27
CA GLN A 589 18.27 -12.58 57.06
C GLN A 589 18.98 -13.00 55.76
N LEU A 590 18.75 -12.31 54.64
CA LEU A 590 19.46 -12.56 53.38
C LEU A 590 20.94 -12.18 53.49
N GLY A 591 21.28 -11.12 54.22
CA GLY A 591 22.67 -10.74 54.49
C GLY A 591 23.46 -11.84 55.19
N ARG A 592 22.82 -12.58 56.10
CA ARG A 592 23.44 -13.73 56.80
C ARG A 592 23.56 -14.98 55.96
N ARG A 593 22.49 -15.37 55.25
CA ARG A 593 22.46 -16.60 54.43
C ARG A 593 23.39 -16.53 53.22
N ASN A 594 23.58 -15.32 52.70
CA ASN A 594 24.42 -15.04 51.54
C ASN A 594 25.73 -14.35 51.95
N ALA A 595 26.30 -14.72 53.11
CA ALA A 595 27.64 -14.31 53.49
C ALA A 595 28.61 -14.62 52.33
N GLU A 596 29.49 -13.68 51.99
CA GLU A 596 30.35 -13.75 50.80
C GLU A 596 31.12 -15.08 50.71
N SER A 597 31.50 -15.65 51.85
CA SER A 597 32.16 -16.96 51.94
C SER A 597 31.31 -18.13 51.44
N THR A 598 30.02 -18.19 51.76
CA THR A 598 29.14 -19.28 51.29
C THR A 598 28.86 -19.15 49.79
N LEU A 599 28.73 -17.91 49.29
CA LEU A 599 28.58 -17.64 47.86
C LEU A 599 29.82 -18.08 47.08
N TYR A 600 31.02 -17.73 47.60
CA TYR A 600 32.29 -18.10 47.01
C TYR A 600 32.48 -19.62 46.92
N GLU A 601 32.23 -20.35 48.01
CA GLU A 601 32.36 -21.81 48.04
C GLU A 601 31.38 -22.52 47.09
N ASN A 602 30.12 -22.07 47.02
CA ASN A 602 29.15 -22.66 46.12
C ASN A 602 29.50 -22.40 44.65
N MET A 603 30.02 -21.20 44.34
CA MET A 603 30.56 -20.88 43.03
C MET A 603 31.70 -21.81 42.65
N LEU A 604 32.72 -21.96 43.51
CA LEU A 604 33.84 -22.88 43.24
C LEU A 604 33.37 -24.33 43.04
N LYS A 605 32.47 -24.83 43.88
CA LYS A 605 31.89 -26.18 43.73
C LYS A 605 31.16 -26.39 42.40
N SER A 606 30.47 -25.37 41.92
CA SER A 606 29.73 -25.45 40.65
C SER A 606 30.67 -25.55 39.44
N VAL A 607 31.82 -24.89 39.50
CA VAL A 607 32.80 -24.86 38.41
C VAL A 607 33.77 -26.04 38.49
N ARG A 608 34.12 -26.51 39.69
CA ARG A 608 35.03 -27.64 39.92
C ARG A 608 34.63 -28.90 39.14
N ARG A 609 33.34 -29.14 38.92
CA ARG A 609 32.84 -30.32 38.17
C ARG A 609 33.24 -30.34 36.70
N ASN A 610 33.60 -29.19 36.12
CA ASN A 610 33.82 -29.05 34.68
C ASN A 610 35.30 -28.97 34.29
N PHE A 611 36.20 -28.86 35.27
CA PHE A 611 37.64 -28.70 35.04
C PHE A 611 38.41 -29.73 35.86
N ALA A 612 39.14 -30.62 35.18
CA ALA A 612 40.00 -31.61 35.81
C ALA A 612 41.25 -30.97 36.40
N ASP A 613 41.77 -31.57 37.46
CA ASP A 613 43.01 -31.13 38.11
C ASP A 613 44.20 -31.34 37.14
N VAL A 614 45.12 -30.38 37.14
CA VAL A 614 46.25 -30.32 36.19
C VAL A 614 47.51 -30.84 36.88
N SER A 615 48.08 -31.91 36.31
CA SER A 615 49.30 -32.54 36.79
C SER A 615 50.56 -31.94 36.13
N LEU A 616 51.74 -32.29 36.64
CA LEU A 616 53.02 -31.88 36.04
C LEU A 616 53.15 -32.34 34.57
N GLU A 617 52.64 -33.53 34.23
CA GLU A 617 52.69 -34.08 32.86
C GLU A 617 51.85 -33.28 31.88
N ASP A 618 50.67 -32.83 32.33
CA ASP A 618 49.78 -31.99 31.52
C ASP A 618 50.42 -30.63 31.23
N MET A 619 51.27 -30.13 32.14
CA MET A 619 51.94 -28.83 32.02
C MET A 619 53.19 -28.86 31.14
N THR A 620 53.81 -30.03 30.91
CA THR A 620 55.07 -30.13 30.14
C THR A 620 54.88 -30.63 28.71
N SER A 621 53.64 -30.63 28.21
CA SER A 621 53.28 -30.87 26.79
C SER A 621 53.90 -32.14 26.19
N GLY A 622 53.96 -33.23 26.96
CA GLY A 622 54.49 -34.53 26.50
C GLY A 622 56.02 -34.68 26.61
N THR A 623 56.71 -33.73 27.22
CA THR A 623 58.12 -33.89 27.62
C THR A 623 58.21 -34.78 28.86
N ASP A 624 59.23 -35.65 28.96
CA ASP A 624 59.49 -36.54 30.10
C ASP A 624 59.89 -35.77 31.39
N ALA A 625 58.95 -35.01 31.97
CA ALA A 625 59.17 -34.21 33.18
C ALA A 625 59.59 -35.06 34.39
N ARG A 626 59.12 -36.31 34.45
CA ARG A 626 59.47 -37.27 35.51
C ARG A 626 60.96 -37.64 35.55
N ARG A 627 61.74 -37.37 34.50
CA ARG A 627 63.20 -37.57 34.51
C ARG A 627 63.93 -36.50 35.33
N LEU A 628 63.36 -35.28 35.41
CA LEU A 628 63.97 -34.14 36.09
C LEU A 628 63.30 -33.77 37.39
N PHE A 629 61.97 -33.76 37.42
CA PHE A 629 61.18 -33.30 38.55
C PHE A 629 60.30 -34.40 39.12
N THR A 630 60.14 -34.36 40.44
CA THR A 630 59.15 -35.12 41.21
C THR A 630 58.26 -34.17 41.99
N THR A 631 56.95 -34.46 42.02
CA THR A 631 55.97 -33.75 42.83
C THR A 631 54.79 -34.67 43.15
N ASP A 632 54.24 -34.52 44.36
CA ASP A 632 53.05 -35.24 44.81
C ASP A 632 51.78 -34.35 44.74
N GLU A 633 51.93 -33.07 44.38
CA GLU A 633 50.84 -32.09 44.33
C GLU A 633 50.34 -31.88 42.90
N VAL A 634 49.06 -31.56 42.77
CA VAL A 634 48.41 -31.17 41.51
C VAL A 634 47.71 -29.82 41.68
N VAL A 635 47.61 -29.04 40.62
CA VAL A 635 46.85 -27.78 40.66
C VAL A 635 45.37 -28.09 40.43
N PRO A 636 44.45 -27.71 41.34
CA PRO A 636 43.03 -27.95 41.10
C PRO A 636 42.55 -27.26 39.83
N GLY A 637 41.76 -27.96 39.01
CA GLY A 637 41.39 -27.51 37.66
C GLY A 637 40.68 -26.15 37.62
N MET A 638 39.98 -25.80 38.70
CA MET A 638 39.27 -24.53 38.87
C MET A 638 40.21 -23.31 39.01
N PHE A 639 41.49 -23.52 39.31
CA PHE A 639 42.52 -22.48 39.40
C PHE A 639 43.41 -22.49 38.16
N THR A 640 42.81 -22.60 36.99
CA THR A 640 43.49 -22.50 35.70
C THR A 640 42.89 -21.35 34.89
N ARG A 641 43.65 -20.83 33.94
CA ARG A 641 43.18 -19.80 32.99
C ARG A 641 41.97 -20.29 32.20
N GLN A 642 41.95 -21.56 31.83
CA GLN A 642 40.80 -22.20 31.19
C GLN A 642 39.55 -22.11 32.08
N ALA A 643 39.68 -22.36 33.38
CA ALA A 643 38.57 -22.23 34.31
C ALA A 643 38.16 -20.77 34.55
N TRP A 644 39.10 -19.83 34.59
CA TRP A 644 38.82 -18.39 34.67
C TRP A 644 37.97 -17.92 33.49
N GLU A 645 38.45 -18.13 32.26
CA GLU A 645 37.79 -17.69 31.02
C GLU A 645 36.54 -18.52 30.70
N GLY A 646 36.54 -19.81 31.05
CA GLY A 646 35.48 -20.76 30.69
C GLY A 646 34.32 -20.87 31.69
N GLY A 647 34.45 -20.36 32.93
CA GLY A 647 33.36 -20.51 33.90
C GLY A 647 33.40 -19.60 35.13
N ILE A 648 34.55 -19.34 35.74
CA ILE A 648 34.64 -18.57 36.99
C ILE A 648 34.24 -17.11 36.77
N GLN A 649 34.71 -16.46 35.69
CA GLN A 649 34.33 -15.07 35.40
C GLN A 649 32.81 -14.92 35.27
N GLN A 650 32.17 -15.83 34.53
CA GLN A 650 30.72 -15.85 34.35
C GLN A 650 29.98 -16.16 35.65
N ALA A 651 30.53 -17.03 36.50
CA ALA A 651 29.93 -17.37 37.79
C ALA A 651 29.99 -16.17 38.77
N ILE A 652 31.08 -15.42 38.78
CA ILE A 652 31.20 -14.16 39.55
C ILE A 652 30.21 -13.12 39.02
N ASP A 653 30.12 -12.96 37.69
CA ASP A 653 29.18 -12.03 37.06
C ASP A 653 27.73 -12.37 37.37
N LYS A 654 27.38 -13.67 37.33
CA LYS A 654 26.06 -14.17 37.72
C LYS A 654 25.75 -13.95 39.19
N ALA A 655 26.74 -14.13 40.08
CA ALA A 655 26.57 -13.86 41.51
C ALA A 655 26.33 -12.37 41.78
N ALA A 656 27.04 -11.49 41.06
CA ALA A 656 26.87 -10.04 41.17
C ALA A 656 25.54 -9.55 40.56
N SER A 657 25.11 -10.08 39.41
CA SER A 657 23.83 -9.72 38.77
C SER A 657 22.62 -10.21 39.56
N SER A 658 22.67 -11.42 40.12
CA SER A 658 21.64 -11.94 41.03
C SER A 658 21.45 -11.03 42.24
N ARG A 659 22.53 -10.47 42.78
CA ARG A 659 22.46 -9.47 43.87
C ARG A 659 21.87 -8.14 43.41
N ARG A 660 22.17 -7.70 42.19
CA ARG A 660 21.58 -6.50 41.60
C ARG A 660 20.05 -6.63 41.51
N GLU A 661 19.55 -7.72 40.93
CA GLU A 661 18.10 -7.94 40.78
C GLU A 661 17.36 -8.09 42.13
N GLU A 662 18.01 -8.66 43.16
CA GLU A 662 17.45 -8.78 44.51
C GLU A 662 17.32 -7.43 45.25
N ILE A 663 18.28 -6.53 45.03
CA ILE A 663 18.45 -5.31 45.84
C ILE A 663 17.83 -4.08 45.16
N ASP A 664 17.81 -4.01 43.83
CA ASP A 664 17.64 -2.77 43.08
C ASP A 664 16.34 -1.99 43.35
N TRP A 665 15.21 -2.66 43.62
CA TRP A 665 13.95 -1.95 43.86
C TRP A 665 13.05 -2.53 44.97
N VAL A 666 13.19 -3.82 45.29
CA VAL A 666 12.39 -4.48 46.34
C VAL A 666 12.93 -4.14 47.72
N LEU A 667 14.25 -4.24 47.92
CA LEU A 667 14.92 -4.09 49.21
C LEU A 667 15.57 -2.72 49.42
N SER A 668 15.84 -1.96 48.35
CA SER A 668 16.38 -0.60 48.45
C SER A 668 15.31 0.38 48.95
N ASP A 669 15.68 1.17 49.96
CA ASP A 669 14.89 2.32 50.37
C ASP A 669 15.36 3.53 49.56
N SER A 670 14.50 4.07 48.68
CA SER A 670 14.83 5.18 47.77
C SER A 670 15.31 6.47 48.45
N ARG A 671 15.34 6.52 49.80
CA ARG A 671 15.80 7.67 50.61
C ARG A 671 17.09 7.45 51.37
N LYS A 672 17.66 6.23 51.39
CA LYS A 672 18.98 5.97 51.97
C LYS A 672 19.82 5.26 50.93
N THR A 673 20.79 6.00 50.39
CA THR A 673 21.87 5.49 49.53
C THR A 673 22.35 4.16 50.07
N VAL A 674 22.20 3.11 49.24
CA VAL A 674 22.80 1.78 49.49
C VAL A 674 24.24 2.02 49.89
N SER A 675 24.62 1.63 51.11
CA SER A 675 26.02 1.74 51.57
C SER A 675 26.91 1.16 50.48
N THR A 676 27.89 1.94 50.02
CA THR A 676 28.81 1.62 48.92
C THR A 676 29.46 0.23 49.05
N ASP A 677 29.54 -0.29 50.28
CA ASP A 677 30.04 -1.62 50.62
C ASP A 677 29.17 -2.79 50.10
N LEU A 678 27.89 -2.55 49.78
CA LEU A 678 26.92 -3.57 49.34
C LEU A 678 26.60 -3.49 47.83
N SER A 679 27.34 -2.70 47.05
CA SER A 679 27.10 -2.59 45.61
C SER A 679 27.52 -3.88 44.86
N PRO A 680 26.82 -4.24 43.77
CA PRO A 680 27.14 -5.45 43.00
C PRO A 680 28.53 -5.40 42.36
N GLU A 681 29.00 -4.19 42.01
CA GLU A 681 30.34 -3.97 41.47
C GLU A 681 31.42 -4.16 42.54
N ALA A 682 31.19 -3.68 43.77
CA ALA A 682 32.08 -3.93 44.89
C ALA A 682 32.15 -5.43 45.24
N LEU A 683 31.01 -6.14 45.19
CA LEU A 683 30.97 -7.59 45.41
C LEU A 683 31.74 -8.35 44.32
N LYS A 684 31.56 -8.00 43.05
CA LYS A 684 32.32 -8.58 41.93
C LYS A 684 33.82 -8.41 42.16
N ALA A 685 34.27 -7.20 42.49
CA ALA A 685 35.67 -6.92 42.75
C ALA A 685 36.23 -7.73 43.94
N ARG A 686 35.47 -7.85 45.04
CA ARG A 686 35.88 -8.64 46.21
C ARG A 686 35.98 -10.14 45.90
N LEU A 687 35.01 -10.70 45.19
CA LEU A 687 35.02 -12.11 44.78
C LEU A 687 36.17 -12.41 43.81
N THR A 688 36.41 -11.53 42.82
CA THR A 688 37.53 -11.68 41.88
C THR A 688 38.87 -11.61 42.60
N ARG A 689 39.05 -10.66 43.53
CA ARG A 689 40.28 -10.56 44.33
C ARG A 689 40.52 -11.80 45.17
N ARG A 690 39.47 -12.32 45.84
CA ARG A 690 39.56 -13.55 46.62
C ARG A 690 39.93 -14.75 45.75
N TYR A 691 39.30 -14.90 44.58
CA TYR A 691 39.64 -15.95 43.62
C TYR A 691 41.11 -15.92 43.20
N PHE A 692 41.63 -14.76 42.81
CA PHE A 692 43.04 -14.67 42.38
C PHE A 692 44.03 -14.86 43.54
N THR A 693 43.62 -14.60 44.78
CA THR A 693 44.42 -14.93 45.96
C THR A 693 44.54 -16.45 46.12
N ASP A 694 43.44 -17.17 46.01
CA ASP A 694 43.44 -18.64 46.11
C ASP A 694 44.09 -19.31 44.87
N PHE A 695 43.94 -18.70 43.69
CA PHE A 695 44.62 -19.11 42.46
C PHE A 695 46.13 -19.05 42.65
N ALA A 696 46.66 -17.91 43.08
CA ALA A 696 48.10 -17.75 43.29
C ALA A 696 48.62 -18.68 44.38
N GLY A 697 47.87 -18.84 45.48
CA GLY A 697 48.21 -19.80 46.53
C GLY A 697 48.30 -21.24 46.04
N SER A 698 47.35 -21.68 45.19
CA SER A 698 47.35 -23.04 44.63
C SER A 698 48.55 -23.29 43.71
N TRP A 699 48.88 -22.33 42.84
CA TRP A 699 50.04 -22.44 41.95
C TRP A 699 51.36 -22.38 42.71
N LEU A 700 51.48 -21.54 43.73
CA LEU A 700 52.67 -21.42 44.55
C LEU A 700 52.92 -22.71 45.36
N ASN A 701 51.87 -23.34 45.88
CA ASN A 701 51.98 -24.63 46.56
C ASN A 701 52.51 -25.73 45.63
N PHE A 702 52.01 -25.80 44.40
CA PHE A 702 52.50 -26.73 43.39
C PHE A 702 53.96 -26.47 43.00
N LEU A 703 54.34 -25.20 42.77
CA LEU A 703 55.71 -24.87 42.39
C LEU A 703 56.71 -25.17 43.52
N ASN A 704 56.31 -24.95 44.78
CA ASN A 704 57.15 -25.23 45.94
C ASN A 704 57.30 -26.73 46.24
N SER A 705 56.40 -27.59 45.74
CA SER A 705 56.49 -29.04 45.92
C SER A 705 57.37 -29.73 44.87
N LEU A 706 57.75 -29.04 43.80
CA LEU A 706 58.67 -29.56 42.78
C LEU A 706 60.06 -29.79 43.36
N ARG A 707 60.54 -31.04 43.27
CA ARG A 707 61.89 -31.43 43.67
C ARG A 707 62.65 -31.96 42.46
N LEU A 708 63.95 -31.69 42.41
CA LEU A 708 64.83 -32.34 41.44
C LEU A 708 65.07 -33.80 41.86
N ASN A 709 65.08 -34.70 40.89
CA ASN A 709 65.39 -36.11 41.14
C ASN A 709 66.86 -36.28 41.55
N PRO A 710 67.15 -37.05 42.61
CA PRO A 710 68.53 -37.28 43.03
C PRO A 710 69.29 -38.07 41.95
N ALA A 711 70.43 -37.54 41.49
CA ALA A 711 71.33 -38.22 40.57
C ALA A 711 72.32 -39.10 41.34
N THR A 712 72.49 -40.37 40.93
CA THR A 712 73.33 -41.35 41.66
C THR A 712 74.75 -41.45 41.12
N ASN A 713 74.97 -41.02 39.88
CA ASN A 713 76.29 -41.04 39.22
C ASN A 713 76.50 -39.78 38.34
N ILE A 714 77.75 -39.57 37.86
CA ILE A 714 78.12 -38.41 37.04
C ILE A 714 77.42 -38.41 35.66
N ALA A 715 77.12 -39.59 35.10
CA ALA A 715 76.38 -39.70 33.85
C ALA A 715 74.94 -39.20 34.02
N ASP A 716 74.25 -39.56 35.11
CA ASP A 716 72.91 -39.06 35.45
C ASP A 716 72.89 -37.53 35.60
N VAL A 717 73.91 -36.94 36.24
CA VAL A 717 74.04 -35.46 36.36
C VAL A 717 74.22 -34.82 34.98
N THR A 718 75.04 -35.44 34.12
CA THR A 718 75.28 -34.96 32.76
C THR A 718 74.00 -35.04 31.92
N ASP A 719 73.26 -36.14 32.04
CA ASP A 719 71.97 -36.33 31.35
C ASP A 719 70.90 -35.34 31.85
N GLN A 720 70.82 -35.09 33.16
CA GLN A 720 69.90 -34.10 33.73
C GLN A 720 70.25 -32.67 33.29
N LEU A 721 71.53 -32.28 33.32
CA LEU A 721 71.97 -30.96 32.85
C LEU A 721 71.74 -30.79 31.35
N THR A 722 72.02 -31.83 30.56
CA THR A 722 71.74 -31.84 29.11
C THR A 722 70.25 -31.66 28.86
N LEU A 723 69.39 -32.39 29.57
CA LEU A 723 67.94 -32.31 29.44
C LEU A 723 67.37 -30.95 29.92
N ILE A 724 67.92 -30.33 30.96
CA ILE A 724 67.54 -28.97 31.39
C ILE A 724 67.92 -27.94 30.32
N SER A 725 69.10 -28.10 29.69
CA SER A 725 69.65 -27.18 28.70
C SER A 725 69.11 -27.36 27.28
N ASP A 726 68.50 -28.52 26.97
CA ASP A 726 67.94 -28.80 25.65
C ASP A 726 66.68 -27.97 25.41
N VAL A 727 66.79 -26.99 24.52
CA VAL A 727 65.70 -26.07 24.18
C VAL A 727 64.45 -26.79 23.66
N ARG A 728 64.58 -27.96 23.02
CA ARG A 728 63.46 -28.71 22.42
C ARG A 728 62.81 -29.69 23.37
N GLN A 729 63.58 -30.27 24.29
CA GLN A 729 63.11 -31.36 25.16
C GLN A 729 63.21 -31.00 26.66
N SER A 730 63.45 -29.74 27.02
CA SER A 730 63.51 -29.32 28.42
C SER A 730 62.11 -29.24 29.04
N PRO A 731 61.80 -30.09 30.03
CA PRO A 731 60.57 -30.00 30.80
C PRO A 731 60.48 -28.69 31.60
N LEU A 732 61.62 -28.08 31.96
CA LEU A 732 61.65 -26.79 32.65
C LEU A 732 61.17 -25.67 31.74
N ILE A 733 61.61 -25.64 30.48
CA ILE A 733 61.15 -24.64 29.50
C ILE A 733 59.66 -24.83 29.22
N ALA A 734 59.20 -26.07 29.06
CA ALA A 734 57.78 -26.38 28.86
C ALA A 734 56.93 -25.93 30.06
N LEU A 735 57.38 -26.22 31.29
CA LEU A 735 56.72 -25.77 32.52
C LEU A 735 56.68 -24.24 32.64
N MET A 736 57.78 -23.56 32.33
CA MET A 736 57.86 -22.09 32.35
C MET A 736 56.94 -21.45 31.31
N ASN A 737 56.80 -22.05 30.11
CA ASN A 737 55.85 -21.61 29.09
C ASN A 737 54.40 -21.76 29.58
N THR A 738 54.06 -22.89 30.20
CA THR A 738 52.74 -23.10 30.80
C THR A 738 52.48 -22.11 31.94
N LEU A 739 53.44 -21.88 32.82
CA LEU A 739 53.32 -20.91 33.91
C LEU A 739 53.11 -19.49 33.39
N ALA A 740 53.86 -19.08 32.36
CA ALA A 740 53.70 -17.77 31.73
C ALA A 740 52.32 -17.61 31.10
N TRP A 741 51.80 -18.67 30.46
CA TRP A 741 50.46 -18.68 29.88
C TRP A 741 49.35 -18.60 30.95
N GLN A 742 49.51 -19.32 32.06
CA GLN A 742 48.58 -19.31 33.20
C GLN A 742 48.62 -17.99 33.97
N GLY A 743 49.80 -17.37 34.12
CA GLY A 743 50.00 -16.08 34.80
C GLY A 743 49.37 -14.87 34.10
N GLN A 744 48.96 -15.02 32.84
CA GLN A 744 48.20 -14.01 32.10
C GLN A 744 46.68 -14.05 32.40
N ALA A 745 46.20 -15.01 33.19
CA ALA A 745 44.80 -15.08 33.58
C ALA A 745 44.35 -13.79 34.29
N GLY A 746 43.21 -13.23 33.88
CA GLY A 746 42.66 -12.01 34.49
C GLY A 746 43.19 -10.68 33.95
N GLN A 747 44.16 -10.67 33.02
CA GLN A 747 44.55 -9.43 32.34
C GLN A 747 43.41 -8.95 31.43
N GLN A 748 42.93 -7.71 31.65
CA GLN A 748 41.95 -7.08 30.76
C GLN A 748 42.65 -6.81 29.42
N ARG A 749 42.33 -7.58 28.37
CA ARG A 749 42.76 -7.26 27.01
C ARG A 749 42.11 -5.93 26.61
N GLU A 750 42.90 -4.89 26.43
CA GLU A 750 42.45 -3.62 25.86
C GLU A 750 41.80 -3.86 24.50
N GLY A 751 40.58 -3.34 24.32
CA GLY A 751 39.91 -3.05 23.04
C GLY A 751 39.84 -4.17 21.98
N LEU A 752 38.65 -4.75 21.81
CA LEU A 752 38.30 -5.69 20.72
C LEU A 752 38.71 -5.25 19.30
N SER A 753 38.91 -3.95 19.06
CA SER A 753 39.34 -3.40 17.77
C SER A 753 40.78 -3.75 17.41
N ASP A 754 41.70 -3.66 18.37
CA ASP A 754 43.11 -3.98 18.14
C ASP A 754 43.33 -5.50 18.13
N SER A 755 42.52 -6.27 18.86
CA SER A 755 42.59 -7.73 18.85
C SER A 755 42.15 -8.36 17.53
N LEU A 756 41.20 -7.76 16.80
CA LEU A 756 40.81 -8.26 15.47
C LEU A 756 41.91 -7.99 14.44
N ILE A 757 42.58 -6.84 14.53
CA ILE A 757 43.70 -6.48 13.65
C ILE A 757 44.93 -7.33 13.98
N LYS A 758 45.18 -7.63 15.26
CA LYS A 758 46.24 -8.58 15.68
C LYS A 758 45.90 -10.03 15.32
N SER A 759 44.68 -10.50 15.56
CA SER A 759 44.26 -11.86 15.20
C SER A 759 44.21 -12.10 13.70
N ALA A 760 43.89 -11.11 12.87
CA ALA A 760 44.01 -11.24 11.41
C ALA A 760 45.49 -11.32 10.96
N LYS A 761 46.40 -10.63 11.67
CA LYS A 761 47.84 -10.71 11.43
C LYS A 761 48.47 -12.01 11.96
N ASP A 762 47.95 -12.55 13.06
CA ASP A 762 48.35 -13.82 13.67
C ASP A 762 47.64 -15.05 13.04
N LEU A 763 46.63 -14.86 12.18
CA LEU A 763 46.05 -15.95 11.39
C LEU A 763 46.88 -16.31 10.15
N VAL A 764 47.82 -15.45 9.76
CA VAL A 764 48.79 -15.70 8.66
C VAL A 764 50.13 -16.23 9.22
N GLY A 765 50.38 -16.12 10.53
CA GLY A 765 51.53 -16.73 11.21
C GLY A 765 51.04 -17.64 12.33
N GLY A 766 51.12 -18.97 12.11
CA GLY A 766 50.54 -20.02 12.96
C GLY A 766 50.56 -19.80 14.48
N LYS A 767 49.48 -20.30 15.10
CA LYS A 767 49.10 -20.33 16.52
C LYS A 767 50.24 -20.34 17.55
N ASP A 768 50.02 -19.56 18.62
CA ASP A 768 50.64 -19.62 19.94
C ASP A 768 52.16 -19.86 19.93
N LYS A 769 52.92 -18.78 19.67
CA LYS A 769 54.34 -18.79 19.96
C LYS A 769 54.54 -18.92 21.48
N PRO A 770 55.26 -19.94 21.96
CA PRO A 770 55.69 -19.99 23.35
C PRO A 770 56.51 -18.74 23.68
N VAL A 771 56.50 -18.29 24.95
CA VAL A 771 57.31 -17.15 25.40
C VAL A 771 58.80 -17.40 25.14
N ILE A 772 59.20 -18.66 25.13
CA ILE A 772 60.52 -19.14 24.71
C ILE A 772 60.34 -20.02 23.45
N ASP A 773 60.83 -19.54 22.31
CA ASP A 773 60.70 -20.22 21.01
C ASP A 773 61.61 -21.46 20.93
N GLN A 774 61.01 -22.66 20.94
CA GLN A 774 61.75 -23.93 20.92
C GLN A 774 62.31 -24.28 19.52
N SER A 775 62.19 -23.38 18.54
CA SER A 775 62.50 -23.63 17.13
C SER A 775 63.73 -22.87 16.57
N ALA A 776 64.44 -22.08 17.38
CA ALA A 776 65.52 -21.21 16.87
C ALA A 776 66.96 -21.80 16.97
N ALA A 777 67.49 -22.22 15.81
CA ALA A 777 68.88 -22.35 15.32
C ALA A 777 69.97 -23.15 16.08
N GLY A 778 70.55 -24.15 15.40
CA GLY A 778 71.90 -24.68 15.65
C GLY A 778 72.97 -23.98 14.78
N PRO A 779 74.27 -24.06 15.12
CA PRO A 779 75.32 -23.36 14.39
C PRO A 779 75.80 -24.15 13.15
N GLN A 780 75.89 -23.44 12.01
CA GLN A 780 76.65 -23.85 10.83
C GLN A 780 78.15 -23.67 11.09
N GLY A 781 78.96 -24.69 10.78
CA GLY A 781 80.43 -24.61 10.75
C GLY A 781 80.96 -24.98 9.37
N ALA A 782 81.83 -24.13 8.83
CA ALA A 782 82.49 -24.25 7.53
C ALA A 782 83.71 -25.18 7.57
N SER A 783 83.91 -25.87 6.44
CA SER A 783 85.14 -26.42 5.84
C SER A 783 86.36 -26.76 6.72
N GLY A 784 86.66 -28.07 6.75
CA GLY A 784 87.97 -28.69 6.97
C GLY A 784 87.93 -30.09 6.39
#